data_AF-A0AA37ZBH6-F1
#
_entry.id   AF-A0AA37ZBH6-F1
#
_cell.length_a   1.000
_cell.length_b   1.000
_cell.length_c   1.000
_cell.angle_alpha   90.00
_cell.angle_beta   90.00
_cell.angle_gamma   90.00
#
_symmetry.space_group_name_H-M   'P 1'
#
loop_
_entity.id
_entity.type
_entity.pdbx_description
1 polymer ?
#
loop_
_entity_poly.entity_id
_entity_poly.type
_entity_poly.pdbx_seq_one_letter_code
_entity_poly.pdbx_strand_id
1 'polypeptide(L)'
;MNQLTPRENIHAFMQTLENVYTQLSLHKGFLREEGLFQLNQILANMRRSLAAEDEASKLLRIGIVGSVKAGKSTFLNALLFNGQNILPKAATPMTASLTRLRYAQEQCAKLVFYSPEDWQDIESDAETAESMIAKKLAEARAHHANNLRNSSIHFNEERVRKSIIHELPPELAACRELKKTAEKEGLDVYSELEKGEQIIPFDNLSEIQAKLSEYIGSHGRLTPLVRHVELNLNHDVLRDIEIIDTPGLNDPVVSRSRETINFLCQCDCVMILSYAGEFLSKQDMDLIKHKLVNDGILHHTIIASKMDLAIQDHRGQKTFFKDAFMATRQNVVSTMKGRFDSQEPVLVSALLEGIAWKMEQQLPLSEEEQLTRDNLASFTNAPHEAKDFRSVAGLKRVRQELEQCREKKDQIKYSHQIDLIRGKKSELRNCLKNLETSALSDKETLSSVDLETLQSGMNALNQSVKKIDADIHVHFSTAELQMHREFERLKLRIIGLIDNYRELNVSSRSHDEDRSTTSGMFFWKKTHTRIVSVTEYQAEISDIINTLRRYTNNVGAEIITAYEHFTPLDTLKAQLKKHVLEAFHEADVTFSKETILGPLQISLDKLRITPPHYEPQAEIDSIVNKFGASVKNEDIAELKVALEKALDSISKKIRHTLDEQQASFIRTLHQQNDMFVGDISKSIQSNLDKLSAQYNDKQSNIAHYDETITRLRELRAELSHLEV
;
A
#
# COMPACT_ATOMS: atom_id res chain seq x y z
N MET A 1 -16.95 -41.60 -13.85
CA MET A 1 -16.85 -40.14 -14.05
C MET A 1 -15.37 -39.82 -14.08
N ASN A 2 -14.83 -39.44 -15.24
CA ASN A 2 -13.44 -38.99 -15.33
C ASN A 2 -13.32 -37.70 -14.53
N GLN A 3 -12.49 -37.71 -13.48
CA GLN A 3 -12.13 -36.47 -12.79
C GLN A 3 -11.39 -35.59 -13.81
N LEU A 4 -11.97 -34.42 -14.10
CA LEU A 4 -11.31 -33.40 -14.90
C LEU A 4 -9.97 -33.06 -14.24
N THR A 5 -8.95 -32.86 -15.04
CA THR A 5 -7.67 -32.34 -14.57
C THR A 5 -7.87 -30.92 -14.01
N PRO A 6 -7.07 -30.51 -13.03
CA PRO A 6 -6.92 -29.12 -12.57
C PRO A 6 -7.11 -28.02 -13.61
N ARG A 7 -6.45 -28.17 -14.76
CA ARG A 7 -6.45 -27.19 -15.85
C ARG A 7 -7.79 -27.15 -16.58
N GLU A 8 -8.45 -28.30 -16.70
CA GLU A 8 -9.80 -28.40 -17.23
C GLU A 8 -10.84 -27.79 -16.28
N ASN A 9 -10.66 -27.89 -14.95
CA ASN A 9 -11.53 -27.22 -13.96
C ASN A 9 -11.41 -25.69 -14.02
N ILE A 10 -10.19 -25.16 -14.16
CA ILE A 10 -9.95 -23.71 -14.31
C ILE A 10 -10.51 -23.19 -15.64
N HIS A 11 -10.29 -23.92 -16.73
CA HIS A 11 -10.85 -23.57 -18.03
C HIS A 11 -12.38 -23.63 -18.02
N ALA A 12 -12.98 -24.65 -17.41
CA ALA A 12 -14.42 -24.76 -17.21
C ALA A 12 -14.97 -23.65 -16.32
N PHE A 13 -14.25 -23.26 -15.26
CA PHE A 13 -14.59 -22.12 -14.42
C PHE A 13 -14.59 -20.83 -15.24
N MET A 14 -13.56 -20.59 -16.05
CA MET A 14 -13.46 -19.41 -16.92
C MET A 14 -14.58 -19.38 -17.96
N GLN A 15 -14.84 -20.49 -18.65
CA GLN A 15 -15.98 -20.59 -19.57
C GLN A 15 -17.30 -20.30 -18.85
N THR A 16 -17.47 -20.81 -17.62
CA THR A 16 -18.65 -20.52 -16.80
C THR A 16 -18.77 -19.03 -16.51
N LEU A 17 -17.66 -18.35 -16.19
CA LEU A 17 -17.64 -16.90 -15.93
C LEU A 17 -17.94 -16.05 -17.16
N GLU A 18 -17.40 -16.40 -18.33
CA GLU A 18 -17.72 -15.70 -19.57
C GLU A 18 -19.18 -15.90 -19.97
N ASN A 19 -19.69 -17.11 -19.69
CA ASN A 19 -21.09 -17.43 -19.87
C ASN A 19 -21.98 -16.65 -18.88
N VAL A 20 -21.58 -16.48 -17.61
CA VAL A 20 -22.27 -15.64 -16.61
C VAL A 20 -22.49 -14.23 -17.15
N TYR A 21 -21.45 -13.55 -17.61
CA TYR A 21 -21.58 -12.18 -18.10
C TYR A 21 -22.40 -12.11 -19.38
N THR A 22 -22.12 -12.99 -20.34
CA THR A 22 -22.84 -13.03 -21.62
C THR A 22 -24.32 -13.28 -21.39
N GLN A 23 -24.67 -14.22 -20.53
CA GLN A 23 -26.06 -14.52 -20.20
C GLN A 23 -26.72 -13.39 -19.43
N LEU A 24 -26.05 -12.78 -18.44
CA LEU A 24 -26.61 -11.63 -17.71
C LEU A 24 -26.75 -10.38 -18.59
N SER A 25 -25.90 -10.23 -19.61
CA SER A 25 -26.02 -9.14 -20.59
C SER A 25 -27.31 -9.24 -21.44
N LEU A 26 -27.83 -10.46 -21.65
CA LEU A 26 -29.14 -10.68 -22.28
C LEU A 26 -30.30 -10.19 -21.40
N HIS A 27 -30.09 -10.16 -20.08
CA HIS A 27 -31.04 -9.67 -19.09
C HIS A 27 -30.74 -8.25 -18.60
N LYS A 28 -29.89 -7.48 -19.30
CA LYS A 28 -29.45 -6.14 -18.83
C LYS A 28 -30.60 -5.18 -18.49
N GLY A 29 -31.74 -5.30 -19.18
CA GLY A 29 -32.93 -4.48 -18.92
C GLY A 29 -33.65 -4.79 -17.60
N PHE A 30 -33.34 -5.92 -16.97
CA PHE A 30 -33.98 -6.41 -15.73
C PHE A 30 -33.01 -6.41 -14.54
N LEU A 31 -31.80 -5.90 -14.75
CA LEU A 31 -30.73 -5.80 -13.77
C LEU A 31 -30.36 -4.33 -13.56
N ARG A 32 -29.79 -3.99 -12.40
CA ARG A 32 -29.31 -2.62 -12.13
C ARG A 32 -27.94 -2.42 -12.77
N GLU A 33 -27.74 -1.30 -13.47
CA GLU A 33 -26.50 -0.97 -14.18
C GLU A 33 -25.28 -0.94 -13.25
N GLU A 34 -25.43 -0.39 -12.05
CA GLU A 34 -24.38 -0.33 -11.02
C GLU A 34 -23.84 -1.72 -10.65
N GLY A 35 -24.75 -2.70 -10.49
CA GLY A 35 -24.38 -4.07 -10.17
C GLY A 35 -23.72 -4.79 -11.35
N LEU A 36 -24.13 -4.50 -12.58
CA LEU A 36 -23.49 -5.03 -13.80
C LEU A 36 -22.09 -4.46 -14.01
N PHE A 37 -21.90 -3.18 -13.70
CA PHE A 37 -20.58 -2.54 -13.76
C PHE A 37 -19.60 -3.17 -12.75
N GLN A 38 -20.04 -3.36 -11.51
CA GLN A 38 -19.25 -4.05 -10.48
C GLN A 38 -18.89 -5.48 -10.90
N LEU A 39 -19.86 -6.23 -11.44
CA LEU A 39 -19.64 -7.57 -11.96
C LEU A 39 -18.56 -7.58 -13.07
N ASN A 40 -18.64 -6.64 -14.02
CA ASN A 40 -17.68 -6.56 -15.12
C ASN A 40 -16.25 -6.28 -14.62
N GLN A 41 -16.09 -5.40 -13.63
CA GLN A 41 -14.77 -5.13 -13.04
C GLN A 41 -14.17 -6.37 -12.38
N ILE A 42 -14.96 -7.09 -11.59
CA ILE A 42 -14.54 -8.33 -10.93
C ILE A 42 -14.06 -9.36 -11.96
N LEU A 43 -14.80 -9.52 -13.07
CA LEU A 43 -14.48 -10.45 -14.15
C LEU A 43 -13.25 -10.03 -14.96
N ALA A 44 -13.12 -8.74 -15.30
CA ALA A 44 -11.99 -8.21 -16.04
C ALA A 44 -10.67 -8.35 -15.25
N ASN A 45 -10.72 -8.18 -13.93
CA ASN A 45 -9.57 -8.40 -13.05
C ASN A 45 -9.18 -9.88 -13.01
N MET A 46 -10.14 -10.79 -12.86
CA MET A 46 -9.89 -12.24 -12.87
C MET A 46 -9.31 -12.72 -14.21
N ARG A 47 -9.85 -12.26 -15.35
CA ARG A 47 -9.32 -12.58 -16.68
C ARG A 47 -7.86 -12.24 -16.80
N ARG A 48 -7.45 -11.04 -16.37
CA ARG A 48 -6.05 -10.62 -16.42
C ARG A 48 -5.14 -11.49 -15.56
N SER A 49 -5.59 -11.91 -14.38
CA SER A 49 -4.81 -12.80 -13.51
C SER A 49 -4.67 -14.22 -14.07
N LEU A 50 -5.67 -14.72 -14.82
CA LEU A 50 -5.71 -16.09 -15.34
C LEU A 50 -5.19 -16.23 -16.78
N ALA A 51 -5.22 -15.17 -17.60
CA ALA A 51 -4.80 -15.17 -19.00
C ALA A 51 -3.27 -15.13 -19.22
N ALA A 52 -2.46 -15.06 -18.16
CA ALA A 52 -1.00 -14.98 -18.24
C ALA A 52 -0.31 -16.31 -18.66
N GLU A 53 -1.00 -17.17 -19.40
CA GLU A 53 -0.70 -18.62 -19.52
C GLU A 53 -0.04 -19.11 -20.82
N ASP A 54 0.07 -18.32 -21.90
CA ASP A 54 0.75 -18.80 -23.10
C ASP A 54 2.23 -18.37 -23.15
N GLU A 55 3.11 -19.36 -23.36
CA GLU A 55 4.58 -19.42 -23.17
C GLU A 55 5.10 -19.29 -21.72
N ALA A 56 4.52 -18.41 -20.91
CA ALA A 56 4.96 -18.21 -19.53
C ALA A 56 4.48 -19.29 -18.54
N SER A 57 3.67 -20.25 -19.00
CA SER A 57 3.16 -21.37 -18.19
C SER A 57 4.24 -22.32 -17.66
N LYS A 58 5.48 -22.27 -18.17
CA LYS A 58 6.57 -23.14 -17.69
C LYS A 58 7.36 -22.60 -16.49
N LEU A 59 7.44 -21.29 -16.25
CA LEU A 59 8.31 -20.74 -15.19
C LEU A 59 7.54 -20.54 -13.88
N LEU A 60 8.21 -20.71 -12.74
CA LEU A 60 7.68 -20.31 -11.42
C LEU A 60 7.99 -18.83 -11.18
N ARG A 61 6.96 -17.99 -11.03
CA ARG A 61 7.14 -16.55 -10.80
C ARG A 61 7.24 -16.24 -9.32
N ILE A 62 8.35 -15.59 -8.94
CA ILE A 62 8.64 -15.23 -7.56
C ILE A 62 8.76 -13.71 -7.45
N GLY A 63 7.79 -13.09 -6.80
CA GLY A 63 7.79 -11.65 -6.51
C GLY A 63 8.68 -11.33 -5.32
N ILE A 64 9.54 -10.33 -5.44
CA ILE A 64 10.28 -9.76 -4.30
C ILE A 64 9.56 -8.50 -3.85
N VAL A 65 9.02 -8.51 -2.63
CA VAL A 65 8.24 -7.40 -2.07
C VAL A 65 8.81 -6.91 -0.75
N GLY A 66 8.46 -5.68 -0.39
CA GLY A 66 8.86 -5.07 0.86
C GLY A 66 8.79 -3.55 0.78
N SER A 67 8.70 -2.90 1.93
CA SER A 67 8.69 -1.44 2.05
C SER A 67 9.90 -0.78 1.37
N VAL A 68 9.78 0.52 1.09
CA VAL A 68 10.89 1.31 0.53
C VAL A 68 12.07 1.26 1.51
N LYS A 69 13.29 1.06 1.01
CA LYS A 69 14.51 0.82 1.81
C LYS A 69 14.56 -0.50 2.60
N ALA A 70 13.66 -1.46 2.41
CA ALA A 70 13.81 -2.81 2.96
C ALA A 70 15.05 -3.58 2.43
N GLY A 71 15.74 -3.05 1.42
CA GLY A 71 16.98 -3.65 0.90
C GLY A 71 16.79 -4.63 -0.27
N LYS A 72 15.64 -4.60 -0.95
CA LYS A 72 15.29 -5.48 -2.09
C LYS A 72 16.38 -5.58 -3.17
N SER A 73 16.81 -4.45 -3.73
CA SER A 73 17.83 -4.44 -4.79
C SER A 73 19.19 -4.94 -4.28
N THR A 74 19.56 -4.61 -3.03
CA THR A 74 20.79 -5.14 -2.41
C THR A 74 20.70 -6.64 -2.18
N PHE A 75 19.54 -7.13 -1.75
CA PHE A 75 19.25 -8.55 -1.57
C PHE A 75 19.33 -9.32 -2.89
N LEU A 76 18.70 -8.82 -3.96
CA LEU A 76 18.78 -9.43 -5.29
C LEU A 76 20.21 -9.45 -5.83
N ASN A 77 20.95 -8.35 -5.65
CA ASN A 77 22.36 -8.28 -6.00
C ASN A 77 23.21 -9.31 -5.23
N ALA A 78 22.93 -9.52 -3.94
CA ALA A 78 23.60 -10.55 -3.16
C ALA A 78 23.23 -11.98 -3.60
N LEU A 79 21.95 -12.21 -3.91
CA LEU A 79 21.43 -13.52 -4.31
C LEU A 79 21.95 -13.97 -5.68
N LEU A 80 21.99 -13.06 -6.66
CA LEU A 80 22.29 -13.38 -8.06
C LEU A 80 23.71 -13.00 -8.50
N PHE A 81 24.34 -12.05 -7.83
CA PHE A 81 25.62 -11.48 -8.27
C PHE A 81 26.66 -11.41 -7.16
N ASN A 82 26.50 -12.22 -6.11
CA ASN A 82 27.42 -12.30 -4.97
C ASN A 82 27.71 -10.94 -4.31
N GLY A 83 26.75 -10.02 -4.37
CA GLY A 83 26.81 -8.70 -3.74
C GLY A 83 27.33 -7.59 -4.66
N GLN A 84 27.60 -7.88 -5.93
CA GLN A 84 27.94 -6.86 -6.92
C GLN A 84 26.74 -5.96 -7.23
N ASN A 85 26.98 -4.66 -7.38
CA ASN A 85 25.93 -3.66 -7.62
C ASN A 85 25.55 -3.61 -9.09
N ILE A 86 24.84 -4.62 -9.57
CA ILE A 86 24.49 -4.78 -10.99
C ILE A 86 23.08 -4.24 -11.25
N LEU A 87 22.12 -4.65 -10.44
CA LEU A 87 20.80 -4.03 -10.42
C LEU A 87 20.91 -2.64 -9.78
N PRO A 88 20.28 -1.60 -10.34
CA PRO A 88 20.35 -0.25 -9.81
C PRO A 88 19.88 -0.23 -8.34
N LYS A 89 20.77 0.22 -7.44
CA LYS A 89 20.43 0.46 -6.02
C LYS A 89 19.58 1.73 -5.94
N ALA A 90 18.26 1.59 -5.90
CA ALA A 90 17.35 2.73 -5.83
C ALA A 90 17.56 3.55 -4.53
N ALA A 91 18.11 4.77 -4.66
CA ALA A 91 18.11 5.77 -3.59
C ALA A 91 17.32 7.04 -3.96
N THR A 92 16.76 7.13 -5.16
CA THR A 92 15.90 8.24 -5.61
C THR A 92 14.52 7.73 -6.03
N PRO A 93 13.41 8.44 -5.69
CA PRO A 93 12.03 8.02 -6.01
C PRO A 93 11.71 7.84 -7.49
N MET A 94 12.63 8.17 -8.40
CA MET A 94 12.37 8.23 -9.84
C MET A 94 12.85 6.99 -10.62
N THR A 95 13.55 6.04 -10.00
CA THR A 95 14.27 4.97 -10.71
C THR A 95 13.84 3.58 -10.22
N ALA A 96 12.82 3.01 -10.87
CA ALA A 96 12.59 1.57 -10.93
C ALA A 96 11.46 1.27 -11.93
N SER A 97 11.79 1.15 -13.22
CA SER A 97 10.96 0.31 -14.07
C SER A 97 11.06 -1.13 -13.54
N LEU A 98 9.92 -1.76 -13.31
CA LEU A 98 9.85 -3.11 -12.77
C LEU A 98 10.72 -4.06 -13.61
N THR A 99 11.51 -4.89 -12.94
CA THR A 99 12.53 -5.74 -13.60
C THR A 99 12.17 -7.21 -13.44
N ARG A 100 12.00 -7.91 -14.56
CA ARG A 100 11.88 -9.37 -14.63
C ARG A 100 13.26 -9.97 -14.85
N LEU A 101 13.63 -10.98 -14.09
CA LEU A 101 14.90 -11.68 -14.21
C LEU A 101 14.62 -13.11 -14.68
N ARG A 102 15.16 -13.48 -15.83
CA ARG A 102 14.92 -14.77 -16.50
C ARG A 102 16.23 -15.44 -16.87
N TYR A 103 16.21 -16.77 -16.97
CA TYR A 103 17.34 -17.52 -17.51
C TYR A 103 17.40 -17.44 -19.04
N ALA A 104 18.60 -17.20 -19.57
CA ALA A 104 18.92 -17.41 -20.98
C ALA A 104 20.38 -17.82 -21.15
N GLN A 105 20.70 -18.53 -22.24
CA GLN A 105 22.09 -18.87 -22.56
C GLN A 105 22.89 -17.64 -22.99
N GLU A 106 22.29 -16.79 -23.83
CA GLU A 106 22.84 -15.51 -24.24
C GLU A 106 22.22 -14.39 -23.41
N GLN A 107 23.06 -13.48 -22.92
CA GLN A 107 22.60 -12.42 -22.01
C GLN A 107 22.08 -11.22 -22.80
N CYS A 108 20.88 -10.76 -22.46
CA CYS A 108 20.31 -9.57 -23.06
C CYS A 108 19.31 -8.87 -22.14
N ALA A 109 19.18 -7.55 -22.28
CA ALA A 109 18.07 -6.80 -21.72
C ALA A 109 17.01 -6.65 -22.80
N LYS A 110 15.79 -7.09 -22.51
CA LYS A 110 14.62 -6.87 -23.36
C LYS A 110 13.80 -5.74 -22.75
N LEU A 111 13.68 -4.65 -23.48
CA LEU A 111 12.82 -3.53 -23.14
C LEU A 111 11.44 -3.80 -23.70
N VAL A 112 10.43 -3.82 -22.82
CA VAL A 112 9.04 -3.98 -23.22
C VAL A 112 8.36 -2.63 -23.04
N PHE A 113 7.90 -2.07 -24.15
CA PHE A 113 7.13 -0.83 -24.17
C PHE A 113 5.63 -1.12 -24.01
N TYR A 114 4.84 -0.09 -23.73
CA TYR A 114 3.39 -0.18 -23.84
C TYR A 114 2.98 -0.49 -25.29
N SER A 115 1.88 -1.23 -25.48
CA SER A 115 1.29 -1.35 -26.82
C SER A 115 0.61 -0.03 -27.24
N PRO A 116 0.40 0.21 -28.54
CA PRO A 116 -0.41 1.34 -28.99
C PRO A 116 -1.81 1.34 -28.36
N GLU A 117 -2.42 0.18 -28.15
CA GLU A 117 -3.70 0.02 -27.48
C GLU A 117 -3.61 0.37 -25.99
N ASP A 118 -2.58 -0.12 -25.27
CA ASP A 118 -2.35 0.26 -23.87
C ASP A 118 -2.17 1.79 -23.74
N TRP A 119 -1.52 2.42 -24.72
CA TRP A 119 -1.28 3.86 -24.71
C TRP A 119 -2.54 4.67 -25.00
N GLN A 120 -3.46 4.18 -25.83
CA GLN A 120 -4.77 4.79 -26.03
C GLN A 120 -5.58 4.83 -24.73
N ASP A 121 -5.55 3.75 -23.95
CA ASP A 121 -6.17 3.71 -22.62
C ASP A 121 -5.52 4.74 -21.67
N ILE A 122 -4.19 4.84 -21.67
CA ILE A 122 -3.44 5.84 -20.89
C ILE A 122 -3.83 7.27 -21.32
N GLU A 123 -3.97 7.53 -22.62
CA GLU A 123 -4.37 8.83 -23.14
C GLU A 123 -5.80 9.18 -22.74
N SER A 124 -6.74 8.24 -22.84
CA SER A 124 -8.13 8.39 -22.42
C SER A 124 -8.26 8.66 -20.91
N ASP A 125 -7.53 7.90 -20.09
CA ASP A 125 -7.50 8.10 -18.63
C ASP A 125 -6.85 9.46 -18.27
N ALA A 126 -5.78 9.85 -18.98
CA ALA A 126 -5.14 11.15 -18.80
C ALA A 126 -6.05 12.33 -19.20
N GLU A 127 -6.86 12.17 -20.26
CA GLU A 127 -7.85 13.15 -20.69
C GLU A 127 -9.02 13.25 -19.71
N THR A 128 -9.47 12.12 -19.18
CA THR A 128 -10.43 12.08 -18.08
C THR A 128 -9.89 12.83 -16.87
N ALA A 129 -8.61 12.62 -16.51
CA ALA A 129 -7.94 13.35 -15.44
C ALA A 129 -7.90 14.87 -15.69
N GLU A 130 -7.53 15.29 -16.90
CA GLU A 130 -7.48 16.72 -17.26
C GLU A 130 -8.88 17.36 -17.33
N SER A 131 -9.90 16.64 -17.77
CA SER A 131 -11.31 17.06 -17.72
C SER A 131 -11.78 17.24 -16.27
N MET A 132 -11.47 16.30 -15.38
CA MET A 132 -11.77 16.41 -13.95
C MET A 132 -11.05 17.60 -13.31
N ILE A 133 -9.78 17.82 -13.66
CA ILE A 133 -9.02 18.99 -13.22
C ILE A 133 -9.68 20.27 -13.73
N ALA A 134 -9.98 20.35 -15.02
CA ALA A 134 -10.57 21.54 -15.65
C ALA A 134 -11.93 21.88 -15.05
N LYS A 135 -12.79 20.87 -14.81
CA LYS A 135 -14.10 21.03 -14.18
C LYS A 135 -13.97 21.55 -12.75
N LYS A 136 -13.18 20.88 -11.91
CA LYS A 136 -12.93 21.31 -10.52
C LYS A 136 -12.30 22.70 -10.45
N LEU A 137 -11.44 23.05 -11.42
CA LEU A 137 -10.76 24.34 -11.48
C LEU A 137 -11.70 25.45 -11.98
N ALA A 138 -12.63 25.14 -12.89
CA ALA A 138 -13.71 26.04 -13.29
C ALA A 138 -14.71 26.29 -12.15
N GLU A 139 -15.08 25.24 -11.40
CA GLU A 139 -15.89 25.34 -10.18
C GLU A 139 -15.21 26.22 -9.13
N ALA A 140 -13.91 26.00 -8.88
CA ALA A 140 -13.13 26.82 -7.96
C ALA A 140 -13.03 28.29 -8.40
N ARG A 141 -12.86 28.55 -9.71
CA ARG A 141 -12.87 29.91 -10.28
C ARG A 141 -14.24 30.58 -10.14
N ALA A 142 -15.33 29.87 -10.43
CA ALA A 142 -16.68 30.42 -10.28
C ALA A 142 -17.03 30.71 -8.81
N HIS A 143 -16.62 29.83 -7.91
CA HIS A 143 -16.77 30.02 -6.47
C HIS A 143 -15.94 31.22 -5.97
N HIS A 144 -14.73 31.43 -6.50
CA HIS A 144 -13.92 32.61 -6.18
C HIS A 144 -14.52 33.91 -6.76
N ALA A 145 -14.98 33.89 -8.01
CA ALA A 145 -15.64 35.02 -8.69
C ALA A 145 -16.91 35.50 -7.98
N ASN A 146 -17.73 34.57 -7.46
CA ASN A 146 -18.94 34.92 -6.70
C ASN A 146 -18.63 35.52 -5.32
N ASN A 147 -17.45 35.22 -4.75
CA ASN A 147 -17.02 35.71 -3.44
C ASN A 147 -16.21 37.03 -3.48
N LEU A 148 -15.90 37.55 -4.67
CA LEU A 148 -15.17 38.81 -4.89
C LEU A 148 -15.94 40.08 -4.49
N ARG A 149 -17.19 39.98 -4.01
CA ARG A 149 -17.89 41.13 -3.41
C ARG A 149 -17.30 41.55 -2.05
N ASN A 150 -16.49 40.72 -1.38
CA ASN A 150 -16.03 40.96 0.00
C ASN A 150 -14.52 40.74 0.29
N SER A 151 -13.63 40.42 -0.66
CA SER A 151 -12.20 40.34 -0.35
C SER A 151 -11.24 40.51 -1.54
N SER A 152 -10.08 41.10 -1.28
CA SER A 152 -9.00 41.42 -2.24
C SER A 152 -8.01 40.26 -2.49
N ILE A 153 -8.42 39.00 -2.25
CA ILE A 153 -7.50 37.85 -2.27
C ILE A 153 -7.32 37.33 -3.71
N HIS A 154 -6.08 37.33 -4.19
CA HIS A 154 -5.70 36.82 -5.51
C HIS A 154 -5.87 35.30 -5.61
N PHE A 155 -6.58 34.82 -6.65
CA PHE A 155 -6.78 33.39 -6.92
C PHE A 155 -5.48 32.76 -7.44
N ASN A 156 -4.83 31.94 -6.60
CA ASN A 156 -3.66 31.18 -7.02
C ASN A 156 -4.07 29.85 -7.66
N GLU A 157 -4.25 29.89 -8.97
CA GLU A 157 -4.68 28.74 -9.76
C GLU A 157 -3.74 27.54 -9.68
N GLU A 158 -2.43 27.78 -9.63
CA GLU A 158 -1.42 26.71 -9.63
C GLU A 158 -1.45 25.90 -8.33
N ARG A 159 -1.69 26.57 -7.19
CA ARG A 159 -1.87 25.91 -5.89
C ARG A 159 -3.15 25.07 -5.85
N VAL A 160 -4.25 25.60 -6.39
CA VAL A 160 -5.54 24.87 -6.50
C VAL A 160 -5.38 23.66 -7.41
N ARG A 161 -4.71 23.82 -8.55
CA ARG A 161 -4.42 22.72 -9.48
C ARG A 161 -3.61 21.60 -8.83
N LYS A 162 -2.57 21.93 -8.04
CA LYS A 162 -1.78 20.93 -7.30
C LYS A 162 -2.62 20.15 -6.28
N SER A 163 -3.54 20.82 -5.57
CA SER A 163 -4.48 20.17 -4.65
C SER A 163 -5.41 19.21 -5.38
N ILE A 164 -6.01 19.66 -6.49
CA ILE A 164 -6.92 18.83 -7.30
C ILE A 164 -6.22 17.58 -7.83
N ILE A 165 -4.97 17.69 -8.27
CA ILE A 165 -4.16 16.55 -8.73
C ILE A 165 -3.95 15.53 -7.61
N HIS A 166 -3.75 15.97 -6.37
CA HIS A 166 -3.59 15.10 -5.20
C HIS A 166 -4.88 14.35 -4.80
N GLU A 167 -6.04 14.88 -5.20
CA GLU A 167 -7.36 14.27 -4.97
C GLU A 167 -7.83 13.38 -6.11
N LEU A 168 -7.07 13.27 -7.21
CA LEU A 168 -7.43 12.39 -8.31
C LEU A 168 -7.29 10.93 -7.90
N PRO A 169 -8.13 10.02 -8.46
CA PRO A 169 -7.90 8.60 -8.36
C PRO A 169 -6.46 8.27 -8.76
N PRO A 170 -5.78 7.38 -8.01
CA PRO A 170 -4.41 7.05 -8.26
C PRO A 170 -4.10 6.75 -9.74
N GLU A 171 -4.94 5.93 -10.35
CA GLU A 171 -4.83 5.45 -11.73
C GLU A 171 -4.93 6.58 -12.77
N LEU A 172 -5.65 7.67 -12.47
CA LEU A 172 -5.79 8.82 -13.36
C LEU A 172 -4.64 9.80 -13.21
N ALA A 173 -4.18 10.04 -11.96
CA ALA A 173 -3.01 10.87 -11.70
C ALA A 173 -1.75 10.30 -12.38
N ALA A 174 -1.63 8.98 -12.32
CA ALA A 174 -0.66 8.14 -12.99
C ALA A 174 -0.59 8.33 -14.52
N CYS A 175 -1.69 8.05 -15.22
CA CYS A 175 -1.74 8.12 -16.68
C CYS A 175 -1.46 9.55 -17.16
N ARG A 176 -1.95 10.55 -16.41
CA ARG A 176 -1.64 11.95 -16.65
C ARG A 176 -0.15 12.27 -16.51
N GLU A 177 0.52 11.76 -15.48
CA GLU A 177 1.96 11.97 -15.29
C GLU A 177 2.79 11.36 -16.43
N LEU A 178 2.44 10.14 -16.85
CA LEU A 178 3.07 9.46 -17.98
C LEU A 178 2.93 10.26 -19.28
N LYS A 179 1.69 10.66 -19.63
CA LYS A 179 1.41 11.48 -20.82
C LYS A 179 2.20 12.78 -20.80
N LYS A 180 2.19 13.52 -19.69
CA LYS A 180 2.94 14.79 -19.56
C LYS A 180 4.44 14.63 -19.65
N THR A 181 4.97 13.53 -19.12
CA THR A 181 6.40 13.24 -19.19
C THR A 181 6.79 12.95 -20.64
N ALA A 182 6.01 12.13 -21.34
CA ALA A 182 6.23 11.85 -22.77
C ALA A 182 6.16 13.11 -23.65
N GLU A 183 5.17 13.98 -23.39
CA GLU A 183 5.02 15.28 -24.08
C GLU A 183 6.21 16.21 -23.80
N LYS A 184 6.66 16.29 -22.54
CA LYS A 184 7.79 17.14 -22.12
C LYS A 184 9.10 16.71 -22.80
N GLU A 185 9.31 15.41 -22.96
CA GLU A 185 10.48 14.85 -23.64
C GLU A 185 10.38 14.94 -25.18
N GLY A 186 9.25 15.43 -25.72
CA GLY A 186 9.04 15.65 -27.15
C GLY A 186 8.98 14.36 -27.96
N LEU A 187 8.45 13.29 -27.36
CA LEU A 187 8.40 11.96 -27.98
C LEU A 187 7.29 11.89 -29.05
N ASP A 188 7.61 11.31 -30.20
CA ASP A 188 6.59 10.75 -31.09
C ASP A 188 6.20 9.37 -30.55
N VAL A 189 5.20 9.36 -29.66
CA VAL A 189 4.89 8.19 -28.86
C VAL A 189 4.54 6.99 -29.73
N TYR A 190 3.59 7.13 -30.66
CA TYR A 190 3.14 6.02 -31.49
C TYR A 190 4.26 5.48 -32.38
N SER A 191 5.14 6.34 -32.92
CA SER A 191 6.31 5.87 -33.68
C SER A 191 7.30 5.08 -32.82
N GLU A 192 7.49 5.46 -31.55
CA GLU A 192 8.35 4.71 -30.62
C GLU A 192 7.70 3.40 -30.17
N LEU A 193 6.39 3.36 -29.94
CA LEU A 193 5.67 2.14 -29.55
C LEU A 193 5.56 1.12 -30.71
N GLU A 194 5.46 1.59 -31.95
CA GLU A 194 5.47 0.73 -33.15
C GLU A 194 6.79 -0.03 -33.33
N LYS A 195 7.89 0.45 -32.75
CA LYS A 195 9.17 -0.29 -32.75
C LYS A 195 9.08 -1.57 -31.91
N GLY A 196 8.05 -1.69 -31.07
CA GLY A 196 7.80 -2.87 -30.25
C GLY A 196 8.94 -3.14 -29.28
N GLU A 197 9.24 -4.41 -29.06
CA GLU A 197 10.25 -4.82 -28.08
C GLU A 197 11.68 -4.56 -28.59
N GLN A 198 12.55 -4.03 -27.72
CA GLN A 198 13.95 -3.78 -28.05
C GLN A 198 14.87 -4.71 -27.26
N ILE A 199 15.75 -5.42 -27.97
CA ILE A 199 16.72 -6.35 -27.38
C ILE A 199 18.10 -5.71 -27.39
N ILE A 200 18.73 -5.63 -26.21
CA ILE A 200 20.06 -5.07 -25.99
C ILE A 200 20.97 -6.20 -25.48
N PRO A 201 21.80 -6.80 -26.35
CA PRO A 201 22.79 -7.78 -25.92
C PRO A 201 23.91 -7.13 -25.12
N PHE A 202 24.48 -7.90 -24.19
CA PHE A 202 25.64 -7.47 -23.41
C PHE A 202 26.51 -8.66 -23.03
N ASP A 203 27.83 -8.46 -23.07
CA ASP A 203 28.80 -9.49 -22.68
C ASP A 203 29.02 -9.47 -21.16
N ASN A 204 29.13 -8.26 -20.59
CA ASN A 204 29.40 -8.06 -19.18
C ASN A 204 28.29 -7.26 -18.49
N LEU A 205 27.95 -7.69 -17.27
CA LEU A 205 26.87 -7.10 -16.48
C LEU A 205 27.09 -5.63 -16.11
N SER A 206 28.34 -5.15 -16.08
CA SER A 206 28.65 -3.73 -15.81
C SER A 206 28.27 -2.79 -16.96
N GLU A 207 28.16 -3.28 -18.19
CA GLU A 207 27.76 -2.46 -19.35
C GLU A 207 26.27 -2.15 -19.38
N ILE A 208 25.47 -3.04 -18.78
CA ILE A 208 24.01 -2.96 -18.84
C ILE A 208 23.48 -1.70 -18.18
N GLN A 209 24.13 -1.25 -17.09
CA GLN A 209 23.68 -0.11 -16.31
C GLN A 209 23.77 1.19 -17.12
N ALA A 210 24.83 1.34 -17.91
CA ALA A 210 25.01 2.47 -18.82
C ALA A 210 24.06 2.40 -20.02
N LYS A 211 23.85 1.21 -20.59
CA LYS A 211 22.92 1.03 -21.73
C LYS A 211 21.46 1.25 -21.35
N LEU A 212 21.08 0.89 -20.12
CA LEU A 212 19.70 1.02 -19.64
C LEU A 212 19.36 2.42 -19.13
N SER A 213 20.33 3.29 -18.85
CA SER A 213 20.06 4.60 -18.23
C SER A 213 19.13 5.50 -19.05
N GLU A 214 19.13 5.38 -20.38
CA GLU A 214 18.22 6.14 -21.27
C GLU A 214 16.75 5.65 -21.20
N TYR A 215 16.55 4.41 -20.77
CA TYR A 215 15.26 3.72 -20.78
C TYR A 215 14.61 3.59 -19.40
N ILE A 216 15.41 3.56 -18.33
CA ILE A 216 14.93 3.38 -16.95
C ILE A 216 15.53 4.38 -15.95
N GLY A 217 16.33 5.34 -16.43
CA GLY A 217 16.96 6.36 -15.59
C GLY A 217 16.03 7.53 -15.23
N SER A 218 16.38 8.28 -14.19
CA SER A 218 15.62 9.45 -13.71
C SER A 218 15.54 10.61 -14.72
N HIS A 219 16.40 10.59 -15.74
CA HIS A 219 16.44 11.52 -16.86
C HIS A 219 16.42 10.80 -18.21
N GLY A 220 15.98 9.53 -18.24
CA GLY A 220 15.89 8.75 -19.46
C GLY A 220 14.77 9.27 -20.36
N ARG A 221 15.08 9.52 -21.62
CA ARG A 221 14.14 10.06 -22.61
C ARG A 221 12.96 9.11 -22.86
N LEU A 222 13.22 7.80 -22.87
CA LEU A 222 12.23 6.77 -23.20
C LEU A 222 11.54 6.14 -21.97
N THR A 223 11.95 6.54 -20.76
CA THR A 223 11.38 6.05 -19.49
C THR A 223 9.84 6.03 -19.42
N PRO A 224 9.08 7.05 -19.89
CA PRO A 224 7.61 7.01 -19.78
C PRO A 224 6.95 5.96 -20.69
N LEU A 225 7.65 5.46 -21.71
CA LEU A 225 7.11 4.49 -22.67
C LEU A 225 7.45 3.04 -22.29
N VAL A 226 8.47 2.84 -21.44
CA VAL A 226 8.92 1.53 -21.01
C VAL A 226 7.99 1.01 -19.92
N ARG A 227 7.28 -0.08 -20.23
CA ARG A 227 6.40 -0.78 -19.30
C ARG A 227 7.19 -1.56 -18.26
N HIS A 228 8.16 -2.37 -18.71
CA HIS A 228 9.05 -3.13 -17.85
C HIS A 228 10.32 -3.56 -18.59
N VAL A 229 11.32 -4.02 -17.84
CA VAL A 229 12.57 -4.57 -18.39
C VAL A 229 12.66 -6.05 -18.06
N GLU A 230 13.02 -6.88 -19.02
CA GLU A 230 13.37 -8.29 -18.80
C GLU A 230 14.88 -8.46 -18.95
N LEU A 231 15.57 -8.82 -17.87
CA LEU A 231 16.98 -9.20 -17.90
C LEU A 231 17.09 -10.70 -18.07
N ASN A 232 17.54 -11.10 -19.24
CA ASN A 232 17.83 -12.49 -19.58
C ASN A 232 19.30 -12.75 -19.26
N LEU A 233 19.54 -13.65 -18.30
CA LEU A 233 20.83 -13.85 -17.66
C LEU A 233 21.22 -15.33 -17.70
N ASN A 234 22.49 -15.61 -17.95
CA ASN A 234 23.02 -16.97 -17.85
C ASN A 234 23.39 -17.28 -16.39
N HIS A 235 22.37 -17.37 -15.54
CA HIS A 235 22.53 -17.62 -14.11
C HIS A 235 21.67 -18.79 -13.65
N ASP A 236 22.28 -19.84 -13.11
CA ASP A 236 21.60 -21.11 -12.82
C ASP A 236 20.43 -20.99 -11.83
N VAL A 237 20.51 -20.06 -10.87
CA VAL A 237 19.38 -19.79 -9.94
C VAL A 237 18.11 -19.48 -10.72
N LEU A 238 18.19 -18.82 -11.89
CA LEU A 238 17.04 -18.41 -12.70
C LEU A 238 16.49 -19.51 -13.61
N ARG A 239 17.11 -20.71 -13.69
CA ARG A 239 16.52 -21.80 -14.49
C ARG A 239 15.12 -22.10 -13.96
N ASP A 240 14.14 -22.35 -14.82
CA ASP A 240 12.75 -22.71 -14.45
C ASP A 240 12.00 -21.74 -13.52
N ILE A 241 12.60 -20.61 -13.14
CA ILE A 241 12.01 -19.57 -12.30
C ILE A 241 12.14 -18.21 -12.97
N GLU A 242 11.22 -17.31 -12.64
CA GLU A 242 11.25 -15.91 -13.02
C GLU A 242 11.19 -15.08 -11.75
N ILE A 243 12.17 -14.21 -11.52
CA ILE A 243 12.16 -13.31 -10.37
C ILE A 243 11.61 -11.96 -10.82
N ILE A 244 10.59 -11.47 -10.13
CA ILE A 244 9.96 -10.19 -10.39
C ILE A 244 10.37 -9.22 -9.28
N ASP A 245 11.26 -8.28 -9.60
CA ASP A 245 11.63 -7.20 -8.68
C ASP A 245 10.56 -6.11 -8.71
N THR A 246 9.78 -6.03 -7.63
CA THR A 246 8.72 -5.01 -7.54
C THR A 246 9.27 -3.70 -6.97
N PRO A 247 8.89 -2.53 -7.53
CA PRO A 247 9.07 -1.26 -6.84
C PRO A 247 8.53 -1.34 -5.41
N GLY A 248 9.10 -0.54 -4.49
CA GLY A 248 8.56 -0.51 -3.13
C GLY A 248 7.06 -0.22 -3.17
N LEU A 249 6.26 -1.02 -2.48
CA LEU A 249 4.79 -0.98 -2.58
C LEU A 249 4.11 0.31 -2.06
N ASN A 250 4.93 1.27 -1.62
CA ASN A 250 4.61 2.64 -1.21
C ASN A 250 5.41 3.66 -2.06
N ASP A 251 5.64 3.37 -3.34
CA ASP A 251 6.25 4.33 -4.29
C ASP A 251 5.32 5.56 -4.40
N PRO A 252 5.83 6.79 -4.14
CA PRO A 252 5.03 8.01 -4.25
C PRO A 252 4.53 8.29 -5.67
N VAL A 253 5.05 7.60 -6.68
CA VAL A 253 4.60 7.69 -8.07
C VAL A 253 3.43 6.73 -8.30
N VAL A 254 2.28 7.33 -8.46
CA VAL A 254 0.97 6.70 -8.47
C VAL A 254 0.78 5.75 -9.67
N SER A 255 1.44 6.04 -10.82
CA SER A 255 1.43 5.17 -12.02
C SER A 255 2.05 3.81 -11.82
N ARG A 256 2.86 3.66 -10.77
CA ARG A 256 3.59 2.43 -10.48
C ARG A 256 2.80 1.48 -9.60
N SER A 257 1.76 1.97 -8.90
CA SER A 257 0.90 1.13 -8.07
C SER A 257 0.07 0.14 -8.90
N ARG A 258 -0.44 0.54 -10.08
CA ARG A 258 -1.22 -0.31 -10.99
C ARG A 258 -0.40 -1.47 -11.56
N GLU A 259 0.76 -1.18 -12.16
CA GLU A 259 1.62 -2.23 -12.69
C GLU A 259 2.15 -3.13 -11.58
N THR A 260 2.61 -2.57 -10.45
CA THR A 260 3.09 -3.38 -9.32
C THR A 260 2.03 -4.36 -8.82
N ILE A 261 0.76 -3.94 -8.72
CA ILE A 261 -0.35 -4.84 -8.36
C ILE A 261 -0.58 -5.89 -9.46
N ASN A 262 -0.64 -5.48 -10.73
CA ASN A 262 -0.78 -6.41 -11.86
C ASN A 262 0.32 -7.49 -11.86
N PHE A 263 1.54 -7.11 -11.49
CA PHE A 263 2.69 -8.00 -11.41
C PHE A 263 2.63 -8.95 -10.21
N LEU A 264 2.18 -8.47 -9.05
CA LEU A 264 1.95 -9.33 -7.90
C LEU A 264 0.88 -10.37 -8.18
N CYS A 265 -0.23 -10.00 -8.83
CA CYS A 265 -1.26 -10.95 -9.26
C CYS A 265 -0.75 -12.06 -10.20
N GLN A 266 0.40 -11.84 -10.85
CA GLN A 266 1.03 -12.83 -11.73
C GLN A 266 2.04 -13.72 -11.00
N CYS A 267 2.40 -13.42 -9.75
CA CYS A 267 3.39 -14.16 -8.97
C CYS A 267 2.78 -15.43 -8.36
N ASP A 268 3.47 -16.56 -8.51
CA ASP A 268 3.08 -17.83 -7.88
C ASP A 268 3.54 -17.92 -6.42
N CYS A 269 4.62 -17.19 -6.09
CA CYS A 269 5.21 -17.07 -4.77
C CYS A 269 5.69 -15.66 -4.53
N VAL A 270 5.77 -15.27 -3.25
CA VAL A 270 6.32 -13.96 -2.88
C VAL A 270 7.33 -14.07 -1.75
N MET A 271 8.50 -13.45 -1.90
CA MET A 271 9.47 -13.25 -0.83
C MET A 271 9.29 -11.85 -0.24
N ILE A 272 8.91 -11.80 1.03
CA ILE A 272 8.58 -10.57 1.75
C ILE A 272 9.78 -10.14 2.58
N LEU A 273 10.45 -9.07 2.16
CA LEU A 273 11.57 -8.49 2.89
C LEU A 273 11.07 -7.44 3.87
N SER A 274 11.35 -7.68 5.14
CA SER A 274 11.14 -6.71 6.22
C SER A 274 12.45 -6.46 6.95
N TYR A 275 12.66 -5.25 7.46
CA TYR A 275 13.90 -4.90 8.17
C TYR A 275 13.96 -5.63 9.52
N ALA A 276 15.04 -6.36 9.82
CA ALA A 276 15.15 -7.14 11.06
C ALA A 276 15.08 -6.31 12.35
N GLY A 277 15.55 -5.06 12.34
CA GLY A 277 15.48 -4.17 13.51
C GLY A 277 14.09 -3.58 13.76
N GLU A 278 13.22 -3.59 12.75
CA GLU A 278 11.80 -3.18 12.83
C GLU A 278 10.93 -4.19 12.07
N PHE A 279 11.03 -5.43 12.49
CA PHE A 279 10.51 -6.56 11.74
C PHE A 279 8.98 -6.59 11.73
N LEU A 280 8.38 -6.83 10.56
CA LEU A 280 6.94 -6.81 10.32
C LEU A 280 6.27 -5.53 10.82
N SER A 281 6.77 -4.39 10.33
CA SER A 281 6.17 -3.08 10.53
C SER A 281 4.69 -3.07 10.10
N LYS A 282 3.93 -2.06 10.54
CA LYS A 282 2.52 -1.91 10.13
C LYS A 282 2.36 -1.90 8.60
N GLN A 283 3.30 -1.27 7.89
CA GLN A 283 3.32 -1.24 6.42
C GLN A 283 3.49 -2.63 5.80
N ASP A 284 4.38 -3.46 6.36
CA ASP A 284 4.58 -4.83 5.90
C ASP A 284 3.32 -5.68 6.16
N MET A 285 2.64 -5.46 7.30
CA MET A 285 1.41 -6.18 7.64
C MET A 285 0.21 -5.76 6.78
N ASP A 286 0.08 -4.48 6.44
CA ASP A 286 -0.98 -3.99 5.56
C ASP A 286 -0.81 -4.56 4.14
N LEU A 287 0.43 -4.62 3.64
CA LEU A 287 0.77 -5.30 2.39
C LEU A 287 0.31 -6.77 2.41
N ILE A 288 0.67 -7.51 3.46
CA ILE A 288 0.33 -8.94 3.56
C ILE A 288 -1.18 -9.15 3.61
N LYS A 289 -1.90 -8.42 4.48
CA LYS A 289 -3.32 -8.65 4.73
C LYS A 289 -4.22 -8.17 3.61
N HIS A 290 -3.92 -7.03 3.00
CA HIS A 290 -4.85 -6.37 2.07
C HIS A 290 -4.52 -6.59 0.59
N LYS A 291 -3.24 -6.81 0.24
CA LYS A 291 -2.83 -7.05 -1.15
C LYS A 291 -2.61 -8.54 -1.42
N LEU A 292 -1.74 -9.20 -0.65
CA LEU A 292 -1.36 -10.59 -0.96
C LEU A 292 -2.49 -11.61 -0.73
N VAL A 293 -3.22 -11.53 0.39
CA VAL A 293 -4.31 -12.47 0.70
C VAL A 293 -5.50 -12.33 -0.27
N ASN A 294 -5.87 -11.11 -0.65
CA ASN A 294 -6.99 -10.86 -1.56
C ASN A 294 -6.70 -11.28 -3.01
N ASP A 295 -5.43 -11.37 -3.37
CA ASP A 295 -4.96 -11.78 -4.70
C ASP A 295 -4.57 -13.27 -4.75
N GLY A 296 -4.89 -14.05 -3.71
CA GLY A 296 -4.70 -15.51 -3.70
C GLY A 296 -3.26 -15.97 -3.46
N ILE A 297 -2.35 -15.04 -3.14
CA ILE A 297 -0.93 -15.33 -2.93
C ILE A 297 -0.72 -15.86 -1.52
N LEU A 298 -0.89 -17.18 -1.34
CA LEU A 298 -0.68 -17.84 -0.05
C LEU A 298 0.75 -18.33 0.17
N HIS A 299 1.49 -18.64 -0.91
CA HIS A 299 2.88 -19.07 -0.81
C HIS A 299 3.79 -17.86 -0.65
N HIS A 300 4.20 -17.59 0.58
CA HIS A 300 5.10 -16.50 0.90
C HIS A 300 6.27 -16.96 1.75
N THR A 301 7.44 -16.35 1.57
CA THR A 301 8.61 -16.52 2.44
C THR A 301 8.91 -15.19 3.11
N ILE A 302 8.92 -15.15 4.43
CA ILE A 302 9.22 -13.93 5.18
C ILE A 302 10.73 -13.87 5.44
N ILE A 303 11.36 -12.78 4.99
CA ILE A 303 12.79 -12.54 5.07
C ILE A 303 13.05 -11.36 6.02
N ALA A 304 13.77 -11.61 7.11
CA ALA A 304 14.30 -10.58 7.99
C ALA A 304 15.63 -10.07 7.41
N SER A 305 15.55 -8.97 6.68
CA SER A 305 16.65 -8.34 5.96
C SER A 305 17.52 -7.46 6.86
N LYS A 306 18.74 -7.15 6.41
CA LYS A 306 19.72 -6.29 7.11
C LYS A 306 20.01 -6.75 8.54
N MET A 307 20.17 -8.06 8.73
CA MET A 307 20.54 -8.64 10.02
C MET A 307 21.81 -8.02 10.60
N ASP A 308 22.75 -7.62 9.74
CA ASP A 308 23.97 -6.92 10.14
C ASP A 308 23.70 -5.66 10.94
N LEU A 309 22.72 -4.84 10.56
CA LEU A 309 22.35 -3.63 11.29
C LEU A 309 21.62 -3.96 12.59
N ALA A 310 20.67 -4.90 12.56
CA ALA A 310 19.91 -5.27 13.75
C ALA A 310 20.79 -5.90 14.85
N ILE A 311 21.83 -6.65 14.47
CA ILE A 311 22.83 -7.19 15.42
C ILE A 311 23.63 -6.05 16.07
N GLN A 312 23.93 -5.00 15.30
CA GLN A 312 24.69 -3.84 15.78
C GLN A 312 23.95 -3.03 16.85
N ASP A 313 22.63 -3.16 16.98
CA ASP A 313 21.84 -2.53 18.05
C ASP A 313 22.18 -3.09 19.44
N HIS A 314 22.81 -4.27 19.52
CA HIS A 314 23.22 -4.91 20.78
C HIS A 314 24.63 -4.52 21.25
N ARG A 315 25.25 -3.49 20.66
CA ARG A 315 26.61 -3.09 21.02
C ARG A 315 26.70 -2.51 22.44
N GLY A 316 27.55 -3.11 23.27
CA GLY A 316 27.82 -2.69 24.65
C GLY A 316 28.54 -3.79 25.45
N GLN A 317 29.32 -3.38 26.46
CA GLN A 317 30.14 -4.18 27.40
C GLN A 317 30.31 -5.70 27.09
N LYS A 318 31.43 -6.09 26.44
CA LYS A 318 31.90 -7.49 26.29
C LYS A 318 30.87 -8.53 25.81
N THR A 319 29.80 -8.13 25.12
CA THR A 319 28.78 -9.05 24.62
C THR A 319 29.35 -9.97 23.52
N PHE A 320 29.07 -11.27 23.56
CA PHE A 320 29.47 -12.19 22.50
C PHE A 320 28.60 -12.00 21.25
N PHE A 321 29.20 -12.08 20.06
CA PHE A 321 28.47 -11.94 18.79
C PHE A 321 27.30 -12.94 18.69
N LYS A 322 27.51 -14.17 19.17
CA LYS A 322 26.49 -15.22 19.18
C LYS A 322 25.26 -14.82 20.00
N ASP A 323 25.45 -14.15 21.13
CA ASP A 323 24.35 -13.74 22.01
C ASP A 323 23.55 -12.62 21.36
N ALA A 324 24.24 -11.63 20.77
CA ALA A 324 23.60 -10.56 19.98
C ALA A 324 22.79 -11.13 18.81
N PHE A 325 23.38 -12.03 18.02
CA PHE A 325 22.69 -12.70 16.91
C PHE A 325 21.44 -13.47 17.38
N MET A 326 21.54 -14.23 18.47
CA MET A 326 20.43 -15.01 19.01
C MET A 326 19.33 -14.12 19.60
N ALA A 327 19.68 -13.00 20.24
CA ALA A 327 18.73 -12.01 20.72
C ALA A 327 17.97 -11.36 19.56
N THR A 328 18.66 -10.93 18.50
CA THR A 328 18.03 -10.41 17.28
C THR A 328 17.09 -11.44 16.65
N ARG A 329 17.55 -12.70 16.50
CA ARG A 329 16.71 -13.80 16.00
C ARG A 329 15.46 -14.00 16.86
N GLN A 330 15.61 -13.99 18.18
CA GLN A 330 14.49 -14.20 19.09
C GLN A 330 13.47 -13.07 19.00
N ASN A 331 13.92 -11.82 18.84
CA ASN A 331 13.04 -10.69 18.60
C ASN A 331 12.22 -10.89 17.32
N VAL A 332 12.89 -11.20 16.20
CA VAL A 332 12.25 -11.47 14.90
C VAL A 332 11.23 -12.62 15.01
N VAL A 333 11.61 -13.75 15.62
CA VAL A 333 10.73 -14.90 15.82
C VAL A 333 9.56 -14.58 16.75
N SER A 334 9.77 -13.77 17.79
CA SER A 334 8.70 -13.38 18.71
C SER A 334 7.63 -12.53 18.04
N THR A 335 8.00 -11.67 17.10
CA THR A 335 7.06 -10.85 16.32
C THR A 335 6.20 -11.69 15.36
N MET A 336 6.69 -12.86 14.94
CA MET A 336 5.92 -13.81 14.13
C MET A 336 4.86 -14.56 14.96
N LYS A 337 5.05 -14.72 16.27
CA LYS A 337 4.12 -15.49 17.12
C LYS A 337 2.74 -14.85 17.15
N GLY A 338 1.70 -15.65 16.97
CA GLY A 338 0.30 -15.24 16.86
C GLY A 338 -0.07 -14.60 15.52
N ARG A 339 0.89 -14.45 14.58
CA ARG A 339 0.68 -13.88 13.24
C ARG A 339 0.98 -14.87 12.13
N PHE A 340 2.09 -15.58 12.24
CA PHE A 340 2.62 -16.54 11.26
C PHE A 340 3.21 -17.78 11.97
N ASP A 341 2.42 -18.42 12.84
CA ASP A 341 2.89 -19.48 13.75
C ASP A 341 3.45 -20.74 13.06
N SER A 342 3.14 -20.94 11.77
CA SER A 342 3.59 -22.08 10.97
C SER A 342 4.87 -21.81 10.15
N GLN A 343 5.43 -20.60 10.20
CA GLN A 343 6.63 -20.22 9.42
C GLN A 343 7.74 -19.66 10.30
N GLU A 344 8.97 -20.10 10.04
CA GLU A 344 10.16 -19.46 10.61
C GLU A 344 10.77 -18.48 9.58
N PRO A 345 11.05 -17.23 9.97
CA PRO A 345 11.60 -16.24 9.05
C PRO A 345 13.03 -16.57 8.64
N VAL A 346 13.38 -16.25 7.41
CA VAL A 346 14.75 -16.38 6.88
C VAL A 346 15.52 -15.12 7.25
N LEU A 347 16.53 -15.27 8.10
CA LEU A 347 17.40 -14.17 8.54
C LEU A 347 18.46 -13.92 7.46
N VAL A 348 18.57 -12.69 6.98
CA VAL A 348 19.45 -12.34 5.86
C VAL A 348 20.24 -11.06 6.10
N SER A 349 21.54 -11.11 5.82
CA SER A 349 22.34 -9.93 5.50
C SER A 349 22.98 -10.06 4.13
N ALA A 350 22.48 -9.25 3.19
CA ALA A 350 23.06 -9.12 1.86
C ALA A 350 24.47 -8.50 1.89
N LEU A 351 24.73 -7.61 2.86
CA LEU A 351 26.01 -6.92 2.99
C LEU A 351 27.11 -7.87 3.49
N LEU A 352 26.80 -8.74 4.47
CA LEU A 352 27.76 -9.75 4.93
C LEU A 352 28.09 -10.78 3.84
N GLU A 353 27.13 -11.09 2.96
CA GLU A 353 27.43 -11.93 1.79
C GLU A 353 28.43 -11.25 0.86
N GLY A 354 28.23 -9.96 0.57
CA GLY A 354 29.16 -9.16 -0.26
C GLY A 354 30.57 -9.08 0.35
N ILE A 355 30.67 -8.85 1.67
CA ILE A 355 31.94 -8.86 2.41
C ILE A 355 32.64 -10.21 2.26
N ALA A 356 31.93 -11.31 2.53
CA ALA A 356 32.49 -12.65 2.42
C ALA A 356 33.04 -12.93 1.01
N TRP A 357 32.29 -12.55 -0.03
CA TRP A 357 32.70 -12.79 -1.42
C TRP A 357 33.93 -11.98 -1.79
N LYS A 358 33.94 -10.68 -1.47
CA LYS A 358 35.10 -9.81 -1.75
C LYS A 358 36.35 -10.26 -1.00
N MET A 359 36.22 -10.75 0.23
CA MET A 359 37.33 -11.34 0.97
C MET A 359 37.88 -12.60 0.30
N GLU A 360 37.03 -13.49 -0.21
CA GLU A 360 37.46 -14.68 -0.97
C GLU A 360 38.18 -14.32 -2.26
N GLN A 361 37.71 -13.28 -2.96
CA GLN A 361 38.29 -12.79 -4.22
C GLN A 361 39.44 -11.80 -4.03
N GLN A 362 39.82 -11.47 -2.78
CA GLN A 362 40.83 -10.47 -2.44
C GLN A 362 40.55 -9.07 -3.04
N LEU A 363 39.27 -8.71 -3.14
CA LEU A 363 38.81 -7.41 -3.62
C LEU A 363 38.65 -6.41 -2.45
N PRO A 364 38.82 -5.11 -2.70
CA PRO A 364 38.60 -4.09 -1.68
C PRO A 364 37.13 -4.01 -1.27
N LEU A 365 36.89 -3.83 0.03
CA LEU A 365 35.57 -3.54 0.57
C LEU A 365 35.18 -2.08 0.29
N SER A 366 33.89 -1.83 0.10
CA SER A 366 33.37 -0.45 0.08
C SER A 366 33.43 0.17 1.47
N GLU A 367 33.25 1.49 1.57
CA GLU A 367 33.21 2.18 2.86
C GLU A 367 32.11 1.61 3.80
N GLU A 368 30.92 1.33 3.26
CA GLU A 368 29.79 0.75 4.00
C GLU A 368 30.10 -0.67 4.52
N GLU A 369 30.73 -1.49 3.68
CA GLU A 369 31.14 -2.85 4.01
C GLU A 369 32.25 -2.85 5.07
N GLN A 370 33.24 -1.96 4.92
CA GLN A 370 34.33 -1.80 5.86
C GLN A 370 33.80 -1.35 7.22
N LEU A 371 32.93 -0.33 7.23
CA LEU A 371 32.29 0.16 8.45
C LEU A 371 31.51 -0.96 9.15
N THR A 372 30.72 -1.75 8.40
CA THR A 372 29.95 -2.87 8.95
C THR A 372 30.86 -3.95 9.55
N ARG A 373 31.97 -4.27 8.88
CA ARG A 373 32.96 -5.22 9.39
C ARG A 373 33.56 -4.75 10.71
N ASP A 374 34.01 -3.50 10.75
CA ASP A 374 34.67 -2.91 11.93
C ASP A 374 33.70 -2.79 13.11
N ASN A 375 32.46 -2.47 12.79
CA ASN A 375 31.34 -2.46 13.71
C ASN A 375 31.08 -3.83 14.36
N LEU A 376 31.05 -4.90 13.56
CA LEU A 376 30.87 -6.25 14.09
C LEU A 376 32.11 -6.75 14.85
N ALA A 377 33.31 -6.30 14.50
CA ALA A 377 34.54 -6.65 15.21
C ALA A 377 34.58 -6.19 16.68
N SER A 378 33.67 -5.28 17.08
CA SER A 378 33.53 -4.87 18.49
C SER A 378 32.94 -5.95 19.41
N PHE A 379 32.30 -6.99 18.87
CA PHE A 379 31.76 -8.10 19.64
C PHE A 379 32.82 -9.16 19.96
N THR A 380 32.70 -9.83 21.10
CA THR A 380 33.57 -10.97 21.44
C THR A 380 33.25 -12.15 20.51
N ASN A 381 34.28 -12.78 19.91
CA ASN A 381 34.16 -13.86 18.93
C ASN A 381 33.30 -13.49 17.70
N ALA A 382 33.51 -12.29 17.16
CA ALA A 382 32.89 -11.84 15.93
C ALA A 382 33.36 -12.64 14.70
N PRO A 383 32.60 -12.64 13.59
CA PRO A 383 33.07 -13.16 12.31
C PRO A 383 34.34 -12.43 11.87
N HIS A 384 35.36 -13.18 11.45
CA HIS A 384 36.65 -12.62 11.01
C HIS A 384 37.07 -13.12 9.64
N GLU A 385 36.73 -14.35 9.28
CA GLU A 385 37.02 -14.92 7.97
C GLU A 385 35.79 -14.89 7.05
N ALA A 386 36.01 -14.99 5.74
CA ALA A 386 34.93 -15.00 4.75
C ALA A 386 33.87 -16.09 5.04
N LYS A 387 34.31 -17.28 5.47
CA LYS A 387 33.41 -18.39 5.83
C LYS A 387 32.49 -18.05 7.00
N ASP A 388 32.97 -17.25 7.95
CA ASP A 388 32.21 -16.86 9.13
C ASP A 388 31.12 -15.87 8.72
N PHE A 389 31.47 -14.84 7.94
CA PHE A 389 30.52 -13.88 7.37
C PHE A 389 29.45 -14.57 6.52
N ARG A 390 29.84 -15.53 5.68
CA ARG A 390 28.90 -16.30 4.86
C ARG A 390 27.93 -17.14 5.71
N SER A 391 28.41 -17.72 6.80
CA SER A 391 27.58 -18.52 7.70
C SER A 391 26.46 -17.72 8.37
N VAL A 392 26.67 -16.42 8.58
CA VAL A 392 25.70 -15.51 9.21
C VAL A 392 24.90 -14.66 8.22
N ALA A 393 25.33 -14.60 6.95
CA ALA A 393 24.64 -13.86 5.89
C ALA A 393 23.26 -14.47 5.54
N GLY A 394 23.08 -15.78 5.73
CA GLY A 394 21.78 -16.45 5.61
C GLY A 394 21.26 -16.72 4.19
N LEU A 395 21.99 -16.29 3.15
CA LEU A 395 21.60 -16.48 1.74
C LEU A 395 21.54 -17.95 1.30
N LYS A 396 22.27 -18.84 1.97
CA LYS A 396 22.17 -20.28 1.73
C LYS A 396 20.75 -20.80 1.96
N ARG A 397 20.07 -20.33 3.02
CA ARG A 397 18.68 -20.72 3.31
C ARG A 397 17.73 -20.17 2.25
N VAL A 398 17.92 -18.93 1.81
CA VAL A 398 17.15 -18.34 0.70
C VAL A 398 17.26 -19.19 -0.57
N ARG A 399 18.49 -19.59 -0.95
CA ARG A 399 18.70 -20.48 -2.11
C ARG A 399 17.99 -21.83 -1.93
N GLN A 400 17.99 -22.39 -0.72
CA GLN A 400 17.25 -23.61 -0.41
C GLN A 400 15.73 -23.44 -0.53
N GLU A 401 15.16 -22.32 -0.07
CA GLU A 401 13.73 -22.01 -0.26
C GLU A 401 13.39 -21.90 -1.75
N LEU A 402 14.24 -21.23 -2.54
CA LEU A 402 14.06 -21.15 -4.00
C LEU A 402 14.10 -22.51 -4.68
N GLU A 403 15.00 -23.40 -4.28
CA GLU A 403 15.05 -24.78 -4.80
C GLU A 403 13.82 -25.59 -4.38
N GLN A 404 13.34 -25.46 -3.13
CA GLN A 404 12.09 -26.11 -2.71
C GLN A 404 10.87 -25.61 -3.49
N CYS A 405 10.81 -24.30 -3.74
CA CYS A 405 9.82 -23.69 -4.61
C CYS A 405 9.91 -24.26 -6.03
N ARG A 406 11.12 -24.40 -6.58
CA ARG A 406 11.37 -24.99 -7.90
C ARG A 406 10.91 -26.45 -7.97
N GLU A 407 11.26 -27.27 -6.99
CA GLU A 407 10.85 -28.69 -6.90
C GLU A 407 9.32 -28.85 -6.82
N LYS A 408 8.66 -27.94 -6.10
CA LYS A 408 7.20 -27.92 -5.93
C LYS A 408 6.48 -27.02 -6.94
N LYS A 409 7.14 -26.58 -8.01
CA LYS A 409 6.60 -25.57 -8.94
C LYS A 409 5.18 -25.88 -9.36
N ASP A 410 4.94 -27.09 -9.88
CA ASP A 410 3.63 -27.44 -10.43
C ASP A 410 2.56 -27.47 -9.33
N GLN A 411 2.90 -27.87 -8.10
CA GLN A 411 1.99 -27.86 -6.95
C GLN A 411 1.68 -26.43 -6.50
N ILE A 412 2.70 -25.56 -6.43
CA ILE A 412 2.55 -24.16 -6.03
C ILE A 412 1.68 -23.42 -7.05
N LYS A 413 2.00 -23.53 -8.34
CA LYS A 413 1.22 -22.92 -9.43
C LYS A 413 -0.23 -23.40 -9.40
N TYR A 414 -0.43 -24.70 -9.19
CA TYR A 414 -1.76 -25.26 -9.04
C TYR A 414 -2.51 -24.69 -7.83
N SER A 415 -1.89 -24.65 -6.65
CA SER A 415 -2.52 -24.10 -5.44
C SER A 415 -2.85 -22.63 -5.58
N HIS A 416 -1.96 -21.83 -6.18
CA HIS A 416 -2.17 -20.41 -6.41
C HIS A 416 -3.41 -20.16 -7.28
N GLN A 417 -3.58 -20.93 -8.36
CA GLN A 417 -4.76 -20.84 -9.22
C GLN A 417 -6.05 -21.18 -8.46
N ILE A 418 -6.04 -22.23 -7.64
CA ILE A 418 -7.20 -22.61 -6.81
C ILE A 418 -7.55 -21.50 -5.82
N ASP A 419 -6.55 -20.94 -5.13
CA ASP A 419 -6.76 -19.96 -4.08
C ASP A 419 -7.19 -18.60 -4.63
N LEU A 420 -6.65 -18.20 -5.78
CA LEU A 420 -7.11 -17.04 -6.54
C LEU A 420 -8.60 -17.18 -6.90
N ILE A 421 -8.99 -18.33 -7.47
CA ILE A 421 -10.39 -18.61 -7.81
C ILE A 421 -11.27 -18.62 -6.56
N ARG A 422 -10.82 -19.24 -5.46
CA ARG A 422 -11.57 -19.30 -4.20
C ARG A 422 -11.81 -17.90 -3.61
N GLY A 423 -10.79 -17.05 -3.57
CA GLY A 423 -10.88 -15.69 -3.06
C GLY A 423 -11.88 -14.85 -3.87
N LYS A 424 -11.78 -14.90 -5.20
CA LYS A 424 -12.64 -14.12 -6.10
C LYS A 424 -14.07 -14.68 -6.24
N LYS A 425 -14.28 -15.99 -6.03
CA LYS A 425 -15.62 -16.63 -5.99
C LYS A 425 -16.53 -16.04 -4.91
N SER A 426 -15.98 -15.65 -3.75
CA SER A 426 -16.75 -15.01 -2.68
C SER A 426 -17.27 -13.62 -3.08
N GLU A 427 -16.40 -12.82 -3.68
CA GLU A 427 -16.71 -11.47 -4.17
C GLU A 427 -17.78 -11.50 -5.26
N LEU A 428 -17.62 -12.41 -6.23
CA LEU A 428 -18.58 -12.64 -7.31
C LEU A 428 -19.94 -13.09 -6.79
N ARG A 429 -19.98 -14.02 -5.84
CA ARG A 429 -21.22 -14.52 -5.24
C ARG A 429 -22.00 -13.43 -4.53
N ASN A 430 -21.31 -12.53 -3.83
CA ASN A 430 -21.95 -11.39 -3.16
C ASN A 430 -22.55 -10.42 -4.18
N CYS A 431 -21.82 -10.12 -5.26
CA CYS A 431 -22.33 -9.29 -6.36
C CYS A 431 -23.61 -9.89 -6.99
N LEU A 432 -23.61 -11.19 -7.32
CA LEU A 432 -24.79 -11.89 -7.86
C LEU A 432 -25.97 -11.91 -6.90
N LYS A 433 -25.74 -12.06 -5.60
CA LYS A 433 -26.78 -12.00 -4.58
C LYS A 433 -27.44 -10.61 -4.50
N ASN A 434 -26.65 -9.55 -4.64
CA ASN A 434 -27.15 -8.17 -4.63
C ASN A 434 -28.00 -7.89 -5.89
N LEU A 435 -27.58 -8.40 -7.05
CA LEU A 435 -28.35 -8.37 -8.29
C LEU A 435 -29.68 -9.13 -8.15
N GLU A 436 -29.68 -10.33 -7.57
CA GLU A 436 -30.90 -11.12 -7.33
C GLU A 436 -31.88 -10.38 -6.43
N THR A 437 -31.40 -9.83 -5.32
CA THR A 437 -32.22 -9.11 -4.35
C THR A 437 -32.88 -7.89 -5.01
N SER A 438 -32.14 -7.18 -5.87
CA SER A 438 -32.65 -6.03 -6.61
C SER A 438 -33.72 -6.43 -7.63
N ALA A 439 -33.48 -7.50 -8.41
CA ALA A 439 -34.43 -7.98 -9.42
C ALA A 439 -35.73 -8.51 -8.80
N LEU A 440 -35.66 -9.21 -7.65
CA LEU A 440 -36.83 -9.65 -6.89
C LEU A 440 -37.71 -8.48 -6.47
N SER A 441 -37.08 -7.43 -5.95
CA SER A 441 -37.77 -6.21 -5.53
C SER A 441 -38.47 -5.50 -6.69
N ASP A 442 -37.76 -5.35 -7.82
CA ASP A 442 -38.29 -4.71 -9.02
C ASP A 442 -39.48 -5.51 -9.60
N LYS A 443 -39.40 -6.85 -9.59
CA LYS A 443 -40.50 -7.74 -9.99
C LYS A 443 -41.73 -7.58 -9.09
N GLU A 444 -41.54 -7.59 -7.77
CA GLU A 444 -42.64 -7.46 -6.82
C GLU A 444 -43.37 -6.14 -7.01
N THR A 445 -42.62 -5.06 -7.18
CA THR A 445 -43.12 -3.72 -7.47
C THR A 445 -43.90 -3.68 -8.80
N LEU A 446 -43.37 -4.27 -9.86
CA LEU A 446 -44.06 -4.36 -11.15
C LEU A 446 -45.36 -5.18 -11.07
N SER A 447 -45.39 -6.20 -10.20
CA SER A 447 -46.52 -7.13 -10.06
C SER A 447 -47.69 -6.55 -9.26
N SER A 448 -47.41 -5.91 -8.13
CA SER A 448 -48.42 -5.52 -7.13
C SER A 448 -48.99 -4.11 -7.32
N VAL A 449 -48.34 -3.26 -8.11
CA VAL A 449 -48.70 -1.84 -8.24
C VAL A 449 -49.12 -1.52 -9.68
N ASP A 450 -50.18 -0.72 -9.87
CA ASP A 450 -50.55 -0.18 -11.18
C ASP A 450 -49.68 1.04 -11.55
N LEU A 451 -49.58 1.40 -12.85
CA LEU A 451 -48.67 2.45 -13.31
C LEU A 451 -48.95 3.81 -12.65
N GLU A 452 -50.22 4.13 -12.41
CA GLU A 452 -50.63 5.42 -11.86
C GLU A 452 -50.27 5.48 -10.36
N THR A 453 -50.48 4.39 -9.62
CA THR A 453 -50.04 4.21 -8.24
C THR A 453 -48.51 4.11 -8.12
N LEU A 454 -47.83 3.55 -9.12
CA LEU A 454 -46.37 3.42 -9.16
C LEU A 454 -45.73 4.78 -9.42
N GLN A 455 -46.21 5.53 -10.42
CA GLN A 455 -45.75 6.89 -10.70
C GLN A 455 -46.11 7.85 -9.57
N SER A 456 -47.33 7.82 -9.03
CA SER A 456 -47.73 8.66 -7.91
C SER A 456 -46.96 8.29 -6.63
N GLY A 457 -46.76 7.00 -6.36
CA GLY A 457 -45.95 6.48 -5.26
C GLY A 457 -44.49 6.89 -5.35
N MET A 458 -43.84 6.75 -6.52
CA MET A 458 -42.46 7.22 -6.75
C MET A 458 -42.34 8.74 -6.77
N ASN A 459 -43.35 9.47 -7.25
CA ASN A 459 -43.38 10.93 -7.18
C ASN A 459 -43.55 11.42 -5.73
N ALA A 460 -44.40 10.76 -4.95
CA ALA A 460 -44.52 10.96 -3.50
C ALA A 460 -43.20 10.60 -2.81
N LEU A 461 -42.53 9.54 -3.23
CA LEU A 461 -41.18 9.14 -2.80
C LEU A 461 -40.15 10.24 -3.02
N ASN A 462 -40.07 10.75 -4.25
CA ASN A 462 -39.18 11.83 -4.64
C ASN A 462 -39.53 13.12 -3.88
N GLN A 463 -40.81 13.39 -3.64
CA GLN A 463 -41.24 14.51 -2.80
C GLN A 463 -40.88 14.32 -1.33
N SER A 464 -41.01 13.12 -0.76
CA SER A 464 -40.67 12.82 0.62
C SER A 464 -39.16 12.87 0.84
N VAL A 465 -38.36 12.30 -0.07
CA VAL A 465 -36.89 12.42 -0.08
C VAL A 465 -36.46 13.89 -0.18
N LYS A 466 -37.15 14.71 -0.99
CA LYS A 466 -36.93 16.17 -1.05
C LYS A 466 -37.43 16.93 0.18
N LYS A 467 -38.49 16.48 0.85
CA LYS A 467 -39.02 17.12 2.08
C LYS A 467 -38.08 16.91 3.27
N ILE A 468 -37.43 15.76 3.34
CA ILE A 468 -36.47 15.42 4.39
C ILE A 468 -35.08 15.97 4.08
N ASP A 469 -34.87 16.63 2.93
CA ASP A 469 -33.62 17.30 2.59
C ASP A 469 -33.12 18.23 3.72
N ALA A 470 -34.02 19.00 4.33
CA ALA A 470 -33.70 19.84 5.48
C ALA A 470 -33.26 19.02 6.72
N ASP A 471 -33.91 17.89 7.01
CA ASP A 471 -33.57 17.04 8.16
C ASP A 471 -32.28 16.24 7.93
N ILE A 472 -32.05 15.77 6.70
CA ILE A 472 -30.78 15.18 6.25
C ILE A 472 -29.67 16.19 6.48
N HIS A 473 -29.86 17.44 6.05
CA HIS A 473 -28.90 18.52 6.27
C HIS A 473 -28.59 18.73 7.76
N VAL A 474 -29.60 18.64 8.63
CA VAL A 474 -29.43 18.72 10.09
C VAL A 474 -28.62 17.53 10.61
N HIS A 475 -28.86 16.31 10.15
CA HIS A 475 -28.10 15.12 10.57
C HIS A 475 -26.64 15.18 10.10
N PHE A 476 -26.39 15.59 8.86
CA PHE A 476 -25.03 15.80 8.34
C PHE A 476 -24.30 16.91 9.09
N SER A 477 -24.97 18.04 9.37
CA SER A 477 -24.41 19.14 10.17
C SER A 477 -24.13 18.72 11.63
N THR A 478 -24.99 17.86 12.19
CA THR A 478 -24.79 17.29 13.53
C THR A 478 -23.59 16.35 13.55
N ALA A 479 -23.44 15.50 12.53
CA ALA A 479 -22.29 14.62 12.39
C ALA A 479 -20.98 15.41 12.20
N GLU A 480 -21.02 16.52 11.44
CA GLU A 480 -19.90 17.45 11.30
C GLU A 480 -19.48 18.06 12.64
N LEU A 481 -20.45 18.58 13.42
CA LEU A 481 -20.18 19.16 14.74
C LEU A 481 -19.63 18.13 15.73
N GLN A 482 -20.17 16.91 15.74
CA GLN A 482 -19.68 15.83 16.59
C GLN A 482 -18.28 15.41 16.18
N MET A 483 -18.04 15.24 14.88
CA MET A 483 -16.72 14.96 14.34
C MET A 483 -15.73 16.05 14.74
N HIS A 484 -16.13 17.33 14.62
CA HIS A 484 -15.26 18.43 14.98
C HIS A 484 -14.81 18.32 16.44
N ARG A 485 -15.75 18.03 17.35
CA ARG A 485 -15.46 17.81 18.77
C ARG A 485 -14.53 16.61 19.02
N GLU A 486 -14.71 15.50 18.33
CA GLU A 486 -13.85 14.31 18.51
C GLU A 486 -12.42 14.57 18.04
N PHE A 487 -12.23 15.24 16.91
CA PHE A 487 -10.90 15.66 16.44
C PHE A 487 -10.25 16.66 17.42
N GLU A 488 -10.99 17.63 17.94
CA GLU A 488 -10.46 18.55 18.96
C GLU A 488 -10.05 17.82 20.24
N ARG A 489 -10.87 16.87 20.71
CA ARG A 489 -10.53 16.03 21.88
C ARG A 489 -9.27 15.21 21.64
N LEU A 490 -9.15 14.59 20.46
CA LEU A 490 -7.97 13.81 20.09
C LEU A 490 -6.72 14.70 20.05
N LYS A 491 -6.81 15.89 19.43
CA LYS A 491 -5.69 16.85 19.39
C LYS A 491 -5.25 17.27 20.80
N LEU A 492 -6.19 17.56 21.70
CA LEU A 492 -5.87 17.90 23.09
C LEU A 492 -5.21 16.73 23.83
N ARG A 493 -5.65 15.49 23.58
CA ARG A 493 -5.06 14.29 24.17
C ARG A 493 -3.62 14.07 23.70
N ILE A 494 -3.35 14.29 22.42
CA ILE A 494 -2.00 14.19 21.83
C ILE A 494 -1.03 15.19 22.46
N ILE A 495 -1.51 16.40 22.79
CA ILE A 495 -0.72 17.40 23.52
C ILE A 495 -0.41 16.91 24.93
N GLY A 496 -1.43 16.43 25.66
CA GLY A 496 -1.27 15.94 27.02
C GLY A 496 -0.34 14.73 27.13
N LEU A 497 -0.27 13.88 26.09
CA LEU A 497 0.64 12.73 26.07
C LEU A 497 2.11 13.12 26.10
N ILE A 498 2.49 14.32 25.64
CA ILE A 498 3.91 14.76 25.60
C ILE A 498 4.55 14.65 26.99
N ASP A 499 3.80 14.97 28.04
CA ASP A 499 4.33 15.06 29.40
C ASP A 499 4.88 13.73 29.91
N ASN A 500 4.35 12.59 29.42
CA ASN A 500 4.82 11.25 29.76
C ASN A 500 6.19 10.89 29.15
N TYR A 501 6.73 11.72 28.26
CA TYR A 501 7.93 11.42 27.48
C TYR A 501 9.02 12.50 27.58
N ARG A 502 8.87 13.49 28.48
CA ARG A 502 9.86 14.57 28.66
C ARG A 502 11.08 14.17 29.50
N GLU A 503 10.98 13.05 30.23
CA GLU A 503 12.06 12.59 31.10
C GLU A 503 13.18 11.91 30.31
N LEU A 504 14.42 12.16 30.75
CA LEU A 504 15.63 11.72 30.10
C LEU A 504 16.43 10.87 31.08
N ASN A 505 16.79 9.66 30.67
CA ASN A 505 17.60 8.76 31.48
C ASN A 505 19.06 9.22 31.49
N VAL A 506 19.57 9.61 32.65
CA VAL A 506 20.96 10.03 32.85
C VAL A 506 21.68 8.99 33.71
N SER A 507 22.73 8.41 33.15
CA SER A 507 23.63 7.51 33.89
C SER A 507 24.82 8.29 34.46
N SER A 508 25.39 7.83 35.57
CA SER A 508 26.60 8.42 36.14
C SER A 508 27.69 7.38 36.34
N ARG A 509 28.94 7.81 36.15
CA ARG A 509 30.15 7.01 36.42
C ARG A 509 31.11 7.84 37.24
N SER A 510 31.55 7.30 38.38
CA SER A 510 32.56 7.92 39.23
C SER A 510 33.89 7.20 39.09
N HIS A 511 34.98 7.94 38.92
CA HIS A 511 36.35 7.43 38.95
C HIS A 511 37.24 8.34 39.79
N ASP A 512 38.28 7.75 40.37
CA ASP A 512 39.25 8.46 41.20
C ASP A 512 40.41 8.96 40.34
N GLU A 513 40.68 10.27 40.38
CA GLU A 513 41.81 10.89 39.69
C GLU A 513 42.86 11.39 40.67
N ASP A 514 44.13 11.05 40.39
CA ASP A 514 45.27 11.58 41.12
C ASP A 514 45.63 12.98 40.62
N ARG A 515 45.27 14.01 41.39
CA ARG A 515 45.72 15.38 41.12
C ARG A 515 46.97 15.69 41.94
N SER A 516 48.05 15.96 41.22
CA SER A 516 49.33 16.33 41.80
C SER A 516 49.62 17.82 41.60
N THR A 517 49.88 18.53 42.69
CA THR A 517 50.36 19.91 42.65
C THR A 517 51.80 19.94 43.17
N THR A 518 52.70 20.52 42.38
CA THR A 518 54.12 20.66 42.77
C THR A 518 54.42 22.11 43.08
N SER A 519 54.93 22.37 44.29
CA SER A 519 55.28 23.71 44.73
C SER A 519 56.67 23.73 45.39
N GLY A 520 57.42 24.81 45.14
CA GLY A 520 58.81 24.99 45.59
C GLY A 520 59.68 25.72 44.56
N MET A 521 60.81 26.29 45.00
CA MET A 521 61.71 27.12 44.16
C MET A 521 63.07 26.42 43.99
N PHE A 522 63.54 26.28 42.74
CA PHE A 522 64.75 25.54 42.33
C PHE A 522 64.86 24.12 42.94
N PHE A 523 66.05 23.65 43.37
CA PHE A 523 66.35 22.23 43.71
C PHE A 523 65.54 21.62 44.88
N TRP A 524 64.54 22.32 45.42
CA TRP A 524 63.69 21.90 46.54
C TRP A 524 62.21 21.95 46.15
N LYS A 525 61.77 21.05 45.26
CA LYS A 525 60.35 20.89 44.90
C LYS A 525 59.72 19.74 45.71
N LYS A 526 58.53 19.98 46.26
CA LYS A 526 57.69 18.91 46.85
C LYS A 526 56.44 18.75 46.01
N THR A 527 56.13 17.51 45.64
CA THR A 527 54.90 17.15 44.95
C THR A 527 53.92 16.59 45.97
N HIS A 528 52.71 17.14 46.03
CA HIS A 528 51.60 16.59 46.81
C HIS A 528 50.55 16.05 45.85
N THR A 529 50.23 14.76 46.00
CA THR A 529 49.20 14.06 45.22
C THR A 529 48.01 13.80 46.12
N ARG A 530 46.82 14.16 45.66
CA ARG A 530 45.55 13.84 46.32
C ARG A 530 44.62 13.13 45.34
N ILE A 531 43.93 12.11 45.84
CA ILE A 531 42.90 11.39 45.10
C ILE A 531 41.62 12.22 45.15
N VAL A 532 41.02 12.51 44.00
CA VAL A 532 39.74 13.22 43.90
C VAL A 532 38.77 12.35 43.09
N SER A 533 37.65 11.97 43.69
CA SER A 533 36.58 11.26 42.99
C SER A 533 35.83 12.23 42.07
N VAL A 534 35.86 11.97 40.77
CA VAL A 534 35.17 12.74 39.73
C VAL A 534 33.97 11.91 39.24
N THR A 535 32.77 12.48 39.26
CA THR A 535 31.55 11.85 38.75
C THR A 535 31.17 12.48 37.41
N GLU A 536 31.22 11.71 36.34
CA GLU A 536 30.75 12.08 35.01
C GLU A 536 29.31 11.61 34.80
N TYR A 537 28.46 12.48 34.26
CA TYR A 537 27.09 12.15 33.86
C TYR A 537 27.02 11.99 32.35
N GLN A 538 26.33 10.96 31.88
CA GLN A 538 26.19 10.62 30.46
C GLN A 538 24.75 10.22 30.11
N ALA A 539 24.29 10.70 28.96
CA ALA A 539 23.02 10.32 28.36
C ALA A 539 23.21 9.79 26.94
N GLU A 540 22.48 8.72 26.61
CA GLU A 540 22.56 8.03 25.32
C GLU A 540 21.50 8.55 24.34
N ILE A 541 21.88 8.79 23.08
CA ILE A 541 20.95 9.27 22.05
C ILE A 541 19.96 8.16 21.63
N SER A 542 20.32 6.88 21.78
CA SER A 542 19.42 5.75 21.52
C SER A 542 18.16 5.78 22.40
N ASP A 543 18.28 6.25 23.65
CA ASP A 543 17.16 6.37 24.57
C ASP A 543 16.19 7.48 24.13
N ILE A 544 16.72 8.55 23.52
CA ILE A 544 15.93 9.63 22.92
C ILE A 544 15.18 9.12 21.70
N ILE A 545 15.86 8.41 20.79
CA ILE A 545 15.24 7.79 19.61
C ILE A 545 14.09 6.87 20.03
N ASN A 546 14.34 6.01 21.02
CA ASN A 546 13.32 5.10 21.56
C ASN A 546 12.16 5.86 22.21
N THR A 547 12.44 6.96 22.91
CA THR A 547 11.41 7.82 23.51
C THR A 547 10.52 8.47 22.44
N LEU A 548 11.11 9.03 21.39
CA LEU A 548 10.36 9.60 20.26
C LEU A 548 9.49 8.55 19.56
N ARG A 549 10.04 7.36 19.30
CA ARG A 549 9.28 6.24 18.70
C ARG A 549 8.14 5.76 19.60
N ARG A 550 8.36 5.61 20.90
CA ARG A 550 7.30 5.24 21.86
C ARG A 550 6.19 6.30 21.90
N TYR A 551 6.55 7.59 21.91
CA TYR A 551 5.58 8.67 21.83
C TYR A 551 4.74 8.56 20.55
N THR A 552 5.38 8.44 19.38
CA THR A 552 4.68 8.31 18.10
C THR A 552 3.78 7.07 18.02
N ASN A 553 4.24 5.91 18.51
CA ASN A 553 3.45 4.68 18.54
C ASN A 553 2.22 4.81 19.44
N ASN A 554 2.37 5.42 20.61
CA ASN A 554 1.26 5.60 21.54
C ASN A 554 0.24 6.62 20.98
N VAL A 555 0.70 7.72 20.39
CA VAL A 555 -0.16 8.64 19.64
C VAL A 555 -0.88 7.92 18.50
N GLY A 556 -0.19 7.04 17.76
CA GLY A 556 -0.80 6.22 16.71
C GLY A 556 -1.90 5.29 17.23
N ALA A 557 -1.69 4.66 18.40
CA ALA A 557 -2.71 3.83 19.05
C ALA A 557 -3.93 4.63 19.49
N GLU A 558 -3.74 5.83 20.04
CA GLU A 558 -4.85 6.75 20.38
C GLU A 558 -5.62 7.20 19.14
N ILE A 559 -4.92 7.50 18.03
CA ILE A 559 -5.56 7.84 16.75
C ILE A 559 -6.41 6.66 16.25
N ILE A 560 -5.87 5.44 16.24
CA ILE A 560 -6.61 4.24 15.82
C ILE A 560 -7.84 4.03 16.71
N THR A 561 -7.66 4.09 18.02
CA THR A 561 -8.76 3.92 18.98
C THR A 561 -9.85 4.97 18.77
N ALA A 562 -9.48 6.23 18.54
CA ALA A 562 -10.42 7.29 18.25
C ALA A 562 -11.19 7.03 16.94
N TYR A 563 -10.52 6.53 15.90
CA TYR A 563 -11.13 6.20 14.60
C TYR A 563 -12.04 4.96 14.68
N GLU A 564 -11.71 3.96 15.50
CA GLU A 564 -12.56 2.79 15.75
C GLU A 564 -13.85 3.16 16.50
N HIS A 565 -13.78 4.18 17.36
CA HIS A 565 -14.91 4.67 18.16
C HIS A 565 -15.57 5.92 17.57
N PHE A 566 -15.34 6.20 16.28
CA PHE A 566 -15.89 7.34 15.56
C PHE A 566 -17.41 7.17 15.32
N THR A 567 -18.16 7.33 16.41
CA THR A 567 -19.63 7.22 16.49
C THR A 567 -20.46 8.13 15.58
N PRO A 568 -19.99 9.30 15.09
CA PRO A 568 -20.81 10.18 14.24
C PRO A 568 -21.28 9.49 12.95
N LEU A 569 -20.46 8.62 12.35
CA LEU A 569 -20.78 7.94 11.10
C LEU A 569 -21.85 6.86 11.28
N ASP A 570 -21.71 6.01 12.30
CA ASP A 570 -22.70 4.96 12.56
C ASP A 570 -24.04 5.54 13.03
N THR A 571 -23.99 6.63 13.79
CA THR A 571 -25.17 7.38 14.21
C THR A 571 -25.85 8.05 13.02
N LEU A 572 -25.08 8.71 12.14
CA LEU A 572 -25.58 9.29 10.90
C LEU A 572 -26.23 8.22 10.01
N LYS A 573 -25.58 7.07 9.82
CA LYS A 573 -26.14 5.94 9.05
C LYS A 573 -27.47 5.47 9.63
N ALA A 574 -27.55 5.30 10.96
CA ALA A 574 -28.76 4.86 11.64
C ALA A 574 -29.89 5.90 11.57
N GLN A 575 -29.57 7.19 11.75
CA GLN A 575 -30.52 8.30 11.70
C GLN A 575 -31.05 8.52 10.29
N LEU A 576 -30.16 8.56 9.28
CA LEU A 576 -30.56 8.66 7.88
C LEU A 576 -31.44 7.48 7.50
N LYS A 577 -31.04 6.25 7.84
CA LYS A 577 -31.86 5.06 7.58
C LYS A 577 -33.24 5.17 8.23
N LYS A 578 -33.32 5.65 9.47
CA LYS A 578 -34.59 5.83 10.18
C LYS A 578 -35.47 6.91 9.52
N HIS A 579 -34.95 8.12 9.30
CA HIS A 579 -35.68 9.24 8.70
C HIS A 579 -36.15 8.94 7.29
N VAL A 580 -35.26 8.33 6.49
CA VAL A 580 -35.61 7.77 5.19
C VAL A 580 -36.81 6.86 5.41
N LEU A 581 -36.70 5.74 6.13
CA LEU A 581 -37.80 4.78 6.34
C LEU A 581 -39.12 5.39 6.88
N GLU A 582 -39.06 6.36 7.78
CA GLU A 582 -40.24 7.07 8.31
C GLU A 582 -40.96 7.87 7.21
N ALA A 583 -40.23 8.57 6.35
CA ALA A 583 -40.75 9.25 5.15
C ALA A 583 -41.57 8.33 4.24
N PHE A 584 -41.07 7.10 4.08
CA PHE A 584 -41.67 6.11 3.18
C PHE A 584 -42.94 5.54 3.78
N HIS A 585 -42.96 5.30 5.09
CA HIS A 585 -44.15 4.87 5.80
C HIS A 585 -45.26 5.94 5.76
N GLU A 586 -44.92 7.23 5.88
CA GLU A 586 -45.90 8.33 5.82
C GLU A 586 -46.46 8.60 4.42
N ALA A 587 -45.70 8.28 3.38
CA ALA A 587 -46.13 8.45 2.00
C ALA A 587 -47.06 7.33 1.50
N ASP A 588 -47.40 6.36 2.37
CA ASP A 588 -48.28 5.20 2.10
C ASP A 588 -47.88 4.40 0.84
N VAL A 589 -46.57 4.32 0.61
CA VAL A 589 -46.02 3.73 -0.62
C VAL A 589 -45.62 2.27 -0.39
N THR A 590 -46.17 1.36 -1.19
CA THR A 590 -45.93 -0.09 -1.16
C THR A 590 -44.61 -0.49 -1.84
N PHE A 591 -43.50 0.19 -1.55
CA PHE A 591 -42.17 -0.24 -2.01
C PHE A 591 -41.48 -1.18 -1.02
N SER A 592 -40.65 -2.09 -1.54
CA SER A 592 -39.76 -2.90 -0.69
C SER A 592 -38.75 -2.00 0.02
N LYS A 593 -38.43 -2.36 1.25
CA LYS A 593 -37.42 -1.68 2.09
C LYS A 593 -36.05 -1.64 1.39
N GLU A 594 -35.76 -2.66 0.59
CA GLU A 594 -34.50 -2.89 -0.10
C GLU A 594 -34.28 -1.94 -1.29
N THR A 595 -35.34 -1.46 -1.93
CA THR A 595 -35.28 -0.46 -3.03
C THR A 595 -34.56 0.81 -2.61
N ILE A 596 -34.69 1.18 -1.33
CA ILE A 596 -34.23 2.44 -0.76
C ILE A 596 -32.91 2.25 0.00
N LEU A 597 -32.78 1.13 0.72
CA LEU A 597 -31.58 0.85 1.52
C LEU A 597 -30.34 0.56 0.65
N GLY A 598 -30.49 0.03 -0.56
CA GLY A 598 -29.37 -0.26 -1.46
C GLY A 598 -28.57 0.99 -1.85
N PRO A 599 -29.19 1.98 -2.54
CA PRO A 599 -28.53 3.23 -2.92
C PRO A 599 -28.01 4.01 -1.70
N LEU A 600 -28.77 4.01 -0.61
CA LEU A 600 -28.38 4.59 0.67
C LEU A 600 -27.06 3.98 1.19
N GLN A 601 -26.96 2.65 1.19
CA GLN A 601 -25.78 1.92 1.65
C GLN A 601 -24.55 2.22 0.78
N ILE A 602 -24.73 2.27 -0.55
CA ILE A 602 -23.66 2.58 -1.51
C ILE A 602 -23.12 4.00 -1.29
N SER A 603 -24.00 4.99 -1.11
CA SER A 603 -23.58 6.37 -0.83
C SER A 603 -22.89 6.50 0.53
N LEU A 604 -23.33 5.73 1.54
CA LEU A 604 -22.74 5.75 2.88
C LEU A 604 -21.39 5.01 2.97
N ASP A 605 -21.13 4.01 2.12
CA ASP A 605 -19.85 3.30 2.07
C ASP A 605 -18.72 4.15 1.49
N LYS A 606 -19.04 5.26 0.79
CA LYS A 606 -18.07 6.25 0.29
C LYS A 606 -17.46 7.13 1.40
N LEU A 607 -18.01 7.10 2.61
CA LEU A 607 -17.59 7.93 3.76
C LEU A 607 -16.52 7.28 4.66
N ARG A 608 -15.76 6.29 4.18
CA ARG A 608 -14.75 5.60 5.01
C ARG A 608 -13.48 6.46 5.18
N ILE A 609 -13.01 6.59 6.41
CA ILE A 609 -11.76 7.30 6.76
C ILE A 609 -10.69 6.29 7.14
N THR A 610 -9.45 6.55 6.72
CA THR A 610 -8.28 5.76 7.13
C THR A 610 -7.43 6.59 8.11
N PRO A 611 -6.98 6.03 9.24
CA PRO A 611 -6.18 6.77 10.20
C PRO A 611 -4.79 7.12 9.62
N PRO A 612 -4.29 8.35 9.84
CA PRO A 612 -2.97 8.75 9.38
C PRO A 612 -1.86 8.02 10.16
N HIS A 613 -0.75 7.75 9.47
CA HIS A 613 0.48 7.21 10.07
C HIS A 613 1.57 8.28 10.08
N TYR A 614 2.35 8.35 11.16
CA TYR A 614 3.42 9.33 11.32
C TYR A 614 4.71 8.65 11.78
N GLU A 615 5.86 9.11 11.27
CA GLU A 615 7.19 8.63 11.63
C GLU A 615 8.09 9.80 12.06
N PRO A 616 8.82 9.71 13.20
CA PRO A 616 9.62 10.81 13.72
C PRO A 616 11.03 10.91 13.11
N GLN A 617 11.25 10.37 11.91
CA GLN A 617 12.60 10.21 11.34
C GLN A 617 13.33 11.54 11.15
N ALA A 618 12.61 12.59 10.72
CA ALA A 618 13.22 13.92 10.54
C ALA A 618 13.70 14.53 11.86
N GLU A 619 12.94 14.35 12.95
CA GLU A 619 13.32 14.80 14.28
C GLU A 619 14.46 13.97 14.87
N ILE A 620 14.44 12.65 14.62
CA ILE A 620 15.55 11.74 14.97
C ILE A 620 16.83 12.19 14.27
N ASP A 621 16.81 12.36 12.95
CA ASP A 621 17.98 12.76 12.16
C ASP A 621 18.51 14.11 12.63
N SER A 622 17.64 15.06 12.99
CA SER A 622 18.05 16.36 13.53
C SER A 622 18.77 16.26 14.87
N ILE A 623 18.36 15.36 15.77
CA ILE A 623 19.01 15.16 17.08
C ILE A 623 20.34 14.41 16.88
N VAL A 624 20.33 13.33 16.09
CA VAL A 624 21.52 12.51 15.82
C VAL A 624 22.62 13.34 15.15
N ASN A 625 22.27 14.16 14.15
CA ASN A 625 23.24 15.01 13.46
C ASN A 625 23.85 16.09 14.38
N LYS A 626 23.12 16.54 15.42
CA LYS A 626 23.61 17.58 16.34
C LYS A 626 24.49 17.00 17.45
N PHE A 627 24.15 15.84 18.01
CA PHE A 627 24.74 15.34 19.26
C PHE A 627 25.54 14.03 19.13
N GLY A 628 25.54 13.37 17.98
CA GLY A 628 26.26 12.11 17.77
C GLY A 628 25.64 10.93 18.52
N ALA A 629 26.46 10.10 19.17
CA ALA A 629 26.00 8.87 19.85
C ALA A 629 25.62 9.08 21.33
N SER A 630 26.34 9.95 22.04
CA SER A 630 26.17 10.18 23.49
C SER A 630 26.62 11.58 23.88
N VAL A 631 26.00 12.17 24.90
CA VAL A 631 26.37 13.49 25.45
C VAL A 631 26.75 13.40 26.93
N LYS A 632 27.62 14.30 27.41
CA LYS A 632 28.12 14.32 28.78
C LYS A 632 27.92 15.67 29.47
N ASN A 633 27.74 15.64 30.79
CA ASN A 633 27.73 16.80 31.68
C ASN A 633 26.82 17.97 31.19
N GLU A 634 27.41 19.09 30.78
CA GLU A 634 26.68 20.33 30.43
C GLU A 634 25.82 20.17 29.16
N ASP A 635 26.22 19.30 28.23
CA ASP A 635 25.51 19.04 26.96
C ASP A 635 24.20 18.25 27.15
N ILE A 636 23.98 17.65 28.33
CA ILE A 636 22.73 16.93 28.67
C ILE A 636 21.55 17.90 28.76
N ALA A 637 21.79 19.13 29.25
CA ALA A 637 20.75 20.15 29.29
C ALA A 637 20.31 20.58 27.88
N GLU A 638 21.26 20.70 26.95
CA GLU A 638 20.95 20.98 25.54
C GLU A 638 20.20 19.83 24.87
N LEU A 639 20.56 18.59 25.17
CA LEU A 639 19.87 17.41 24.64
C LEU A 639 18.42 17.34 25.14
N LYS A 640 18.17 17.67 26.41
CA LYS A 640 16.82 17.73 26.96
C LYS A 640 15.95 18.76 26.22
N VAL A 641 16.50 19.94 25.95
CA VAL A 641 15.81 20.97 25.15
C VAL A 641 15.54 20.50 23.71
N ALA A 642 16.46 19.72 23.12
CA ALA A 642 16.27 19.15 21.79
C ALA A 642 15.18 18.07 21.76
N LEU A 643 15.11 17.20 22.77
CA LEU A 643 14.03 16.23 22.94
C LEU A 643 12.66 16.91 23.05
N GLU A 644 12.53 17.96 23.88
CA GLU A 644 11.27 18.70 24.02
C GLU A 644 10.84 19.34 22.70
N LYS A 645 11.78 19.94 21.96
CA LYS A 645 11.50 20.50 20.63
C LYS A 645 11.07 19.44 19.61
N ALA A 646 11.68 18.26 19.65
CA ALA A 646 11.31 17.15 18.78
C ALA A 646 9.91 16.63 19.09
N LEU A 647 9.58 16.40 20.36
CA LEU A 647 8.24 15.97 20.78
C LEU A 647 7.16 17.00 20.37
N ASP A 648 7.42 18.29 20.58
CA ASP A 648 6.52 19.37 20.17
C ASP A 648 6.38 19.45 18.64
N SER A 649 7.47 19.25 17.89
CA SER A 649 7.45 19.22 16.43
C SER A 649 6.59 18.06 15.89
N ILE A 650 6.78 16.85 16.42
CA ILE A 650 6.00 15.66 16.08
C ILE A 650 4.52 15.90 16.40
N SER A 651 4.23 16.38 17.62
CA SER A 651 2.85 16.69 18.04
C SER A 651 2.19 17.71 17.11
N LYS A 652 2.91 18.78 16.74
CA LYS A 652 2.41 19.80 15.80
C LYS A 652 2.12 19.21 14.42
N LYS A 653 3.03 18.41 13.87
CA LYS A 653 2.85 17.78 12.55
C LYS A 653 1.67 16.82 12.55
N ILE A 654 1.56 15.96 13.56
CA ILE A 654 0.42 15.03 13.69
C ILE A 654 -0.89 15.81 13.82
N ARG A 655 -0.95 16.86 14.64
CA ARG A 655 -2.15 17.69 14.77
C ARG A 655 -2.52 18.41 13.47
N HIS A 656 -1.53 18.90 12.72
CA HIS A 656 -1.76 19.50 11.41
C HIS A 656 -2.31 18.47 10.41
N THR A 657 -1.76 17.25 10.38
CA THR A 657 -2.30 16.17 9.56
C THR A 657 -3.72 15.80 9.98
N LEU A 658 -4.02 15.79 11.29
CA LEU A 658 -5.38 15.60 11.78
C LEU A 658 -6.31 16.75 11.35
N ASP A 659 -5.84 18.00 11.32
CA ASP A 659 -6.60 19.14 10.79
C ASP A 659 -6.89 18.99 9.28
N GLU A 660 -5.90 18.53 8.50
CA GLU A 660 -6.06 18.26 7.07
C GLU A 660 -7.04 17.11 6.81
N GLN A 661 -6.96 16.03 7.60
CA GLN A 661 -7.89 14.90 7.54
C GLN A 661 -9.30 15.31 7.94
N GLN A 662 -9.43 16.08 9.03
CA GLN A 662 -10.69 16.65 9.47
C GLN A 662 -11.31 17.52 8.38
N ALA A 663 -10.53 18.46 7.80
CA ALA A 663 -11.01 19.32 6.72
C ALA A 663 -11.38 18.53 5.46
N SER A 664 -10.58 17.52 5.09
CA SER A 664 -10.89 16.62 3.98
C SER A 664 -12.21 15.90 4.20
N PHE A 665 -12.42 15.35 5.39
CA PHE A 665 -13.65 14.64 5.69
C PHE A 665 -14.85 15.57 5.81
N ILE A 666 -14.73 16.74 6.42
CA ILE A 666 -15.81 17.75 6.43
C ILE A 666 -16.21 18.08 4.99
N ARG A 667 -15.24 18.27 4.09
CA ARG A 667 -15.51 18.48 2.65
C ARG A 667 -16.22 17.28 2.02
N THR A 668 -15.81 16.05 2.32
CA THR A 668 -16.49 14.85 1.82
C THR A 668 -17.91 14.74 2.38
N LEU A 669 -18.13 15.04 3.66
CA LEU A 669 -19.46 15.11 4.27
C LEU A 669 -20.33 16.18 3.63
N HIS A 670 -19.79 17.37 3.36
CA HIS A 670 -20.51 18.45 2.66
C HIS A 670 -20.85 18.04 1.23
N GLN A 671 -19.89 17.49 0.49
CA GLN A 671 -20.14 16.98 -0.87
C GLN A 671 -21.18 15.86 -0.88
N GLN A 672 -21.10 14.93 0.07
CA GLN A 672 -22.13 13.90 0.20
C GLN A 672 -23.46 14.53 0.58
N ASN A 673 -23.52 15.43 1.56
CA ASN A 673 -24.74 16.16 1.90
C ASN A 673 -25.40 16.84 0.69
N ASP A 674 -24.60 17.53 -0.14
CA ASP A 674 -25.08 18.25 -1.33
C ASP A 674 -25.53 17.31 -2.46
N MET A 675 -24.90 16.13 -2.57
CA MET A 675 -25.19 15.15 -3.63
C MET A 675 -26.18 14.08 -3.21
N PHE A 676 -26.36 13.83 -1.91
CA PHE A 676 -27.00 12.63 -1.38
C PHE A 676 -28.46 12.52 -1.80
N VAL A 677 -29.22 13.60 -1.62
CA VAL A 677 -30.62 13.66 -2.06
C VAL A 677 -30.71 13.57 -3.57
N GLY A 678 -29.77 14.18 -4.30
CA GLY A 678 -29.71 14.14 -5.76
C GLY A 678 -29.40 12.74 -6.33
N ASP A 679 -28.44 12.03 -5.74
CA ASP A 679 -28.00 10.70 -6.15
C ASP A 679 -29.07 9.65 -5.82
N ILE A 680 -29.69 9.74 -4.64
CA ILE A 680 -30.85 8.90 -4.28
C ILE A 680 -32.02 9.19 -5.23
N SER A 681 -32.32 10.46 -5.50
CA SER A 681 -33.39 10.84 -6.44
C SER A 681 -33.12 10.34 -7.86
N LYS A 682 -31.87 10.43 -8.35
CA LYS A 682 -31.49 9.91 -9.67
C LYS A 682 -31.59 8.40 -9.75
N SER A 683 -31.15 7.69 -8.72
CA SER A 683 -31.24 6.23 -8.65
C SER A 683 -32.70 5.77 -8.62
N ILE A 684 -33.55 6.43 -7.82
CA ILE A 684 -35.01 6.20 -7.80
C ILE A 684 -35.62 6.49 -9.18
N GLN A 685 -35.28 7.62 -9.80
CA GLN A 685 -35.82 8.04 -11.10
C GLN A 685 -35.43 7.06 -12.21
N SER A 686 -34.15 6.66 -12.28
CA SER A 686 -33.68 5.66 -13.24
C SER A 686 -34.44 4.33 -13.09
N ASN A 687 -34.71 3.91 -11.84
CA ASN A 687 -35.52 2.71 -11.61
C ASN A 687 -37.00 2.91 -12.01
N LEU A 688 -37.58 4.09 -11.80
CA LEU A 688 -38.93 4.42 -12.28
C LEU A 688 -39.02 4.41 -13.81
N ASP A 689 -38.06 5.02 -14.49
CA ASP A 689 -38.05 5.07 -15.95
C ASP A 689 -37.99 3.64 -16.52
N LYS A 690 -37.16 2.79 -15.91
CA LYS A 690 -37.06 1.35 -16.24
C LYS A 690 -38.39 0.61 -15.99
N LEU A 691 -38.95 0.71 -14.79
CA LEU A 691 -40.19 0.01 -14.42
C LEU A 691 -41.41 0.51 -15.21
N SER A 692 -41.46 1.82 -15.50
CA SER A 692 -42.52 2.43 -16.32
C SER A 692 -42.46 1.94 -17.76
N ALA A 693 -41.26 1.86 -18.35
CA ALA A 693 -41.08 1.30 -19.69
C ALA A 693 -41.53 -0.17 -19.75
N GLN A 694 -41.31 -0.92 -18.67
CA GLN A 694 -41.69 -2.34 -18.55
C GLN A 694 -43.19 -2.57 -18.27
N TYR A 695 -43.91 -1.57 -17.79
CA TYR A 695 -45.32 -1.74 -17.43
C TYR A 695 -46.23 -1.99 -18.64
N ASN A 696 -45.92 -1.39 -19.79
CA ASN A 696 -46.73 -1.55 -21.02
C ASN A 696 -46.85 -3.01 -21.47
N ASP A 697 -45.88 -3.85 -21.10
CA ASP A 697 -45.89 -5.30 -21.31
C ASP A 697 -45.66 -6.05 -19.98
N LYS A 698 -46.47 -5.72 -18.97
CA LYS A 698 -46.31 -6.16 -17.58
C LYS A 698 -46.18 -7.68 -17.43
N GLN A 699 -47.03 -8.47 -18.09
CA GLN A 699 -46.98 -9.93 -17.95
C GLN A 699 -45.71 -10.54 -18.55
N SER A 700 -45.29 -10.05 -19.73
CA SER A 700 -44.05 -10.49 -20.37
C SER A 700 -42.82 -10.10 -19.56
N ASN A 701 -42.77 -8.86 -19.06
CA ASN A 701 -41.65 -8.39 -18.25
C ASN A 701 -41.55 -9.08 -16.88
N ILE A 702 -42.68 -9.43 -16.25
CA ILE A 702 -42.68 -10.26 -15.04
C ILE A 702 -42.11 -11.66 -15.33
N ALA A 703 -42.47 -12.26 -16.47
CA ALA A 703 -41.90 -13.54 -16.90
C ALA A 703 -40.39 -13.43 -17.14
N HIS A 704 -39.91 -12.32 -17.72
CA HIS A 704 -38.48 -12.06 -17.87
C HIS A 704 -37.76 -11.82 -16.55
N TYR A 705 -38.40 -11.18 -15.56
CA TYR A 705 -37.84 -11.11 -14.20
C TYR A 705 -37.72 -12.49 -13.57
N ASP A 706 -38.73 -13.35 -13.71
CA ASP A 706 -38.69 -14.74 -13.22
C ASP A 706 -37.55 -15.53 -13.87
N GLU A 707 -37.38 -15.39 -15.18
CA GLU A 707 -36.27 -15.96 -15.93
C GLU A 707 -34.91 -15.44 -15.41
N THR A 708 -34.79 -14.11 -15.25
CA THR A 708 -33.56 -13.45 -14.78
C THR A 708 -33.19 -13.90 -13.37
N ILE A 709 -34.15 -13.95 -12.45
CA ILE A 709 -33.94 -14.37 -11.05
C ILE A 709 -33.57 -15.85 -10.98
N THR A 710 -34.27 -16.68 -11.76
CA THR A 710 -33.95 -18.11 -11.88
C THR A 710 -32.52 -18.28 -12.39
N ARG A 711 -32.13 -17.54 -13.42
CA ARG A 711 -30.76 -17.58 -13.94
C ARG A 711 -29.73 -17.11 -12.91
N LEU A 712 -29.98 -16.01 -12.18
CA LEU A 712 -29.08 -15.56 -11.12
C LEU A 712 -28.90 -16.61 -10.01
N ARG A 713 -29.96 -17.34 -9.64
CA ARG A 713 -29.90 -18.44 -8.67
C ARG A 713 -29.14 -19.63 -9.21
N GLU A 714 -29.38 -20.01 -10.46
CA GLU A 714 -28.64 -21.06 -11.17
C GLU A 714 -27.15 -20.71 -11.22
N LEU A 715 -26.79 -19.51 -11.68
CA LEU A 715 -25.41 -19.05 -11.73
C LEU A 715 -24.74 -19.06 -10.35
N ARG A 716 -25.47 -18.66 -9.29
CA ARG A 716 -24.94 -18.71 -7.93
C ARG A 716 -24.77 -20.16 -7.42
N ALA A 717 -25.66 -21.06 -7.82
CA ALA A 717 -25.58 -22.49 -7.49
C ALA A 717 -24.44 -23.17 -8.28
N GLU A 718 -24.35 -22.93 -9.59
CA GLU A 718 -23.25 -23.33 -10.47
C GLU A 718 -21.92 -22.89 -9.87
N LEU A 719 -21.79 -21.61 -9.48
CA LEU A 719 -20.61 -21.11 -8.80
C LEU A 719 -20.36 -21.80 -7.47
N SER A 720 -21.39 -22.16 -6.70
CA SER A 720 -21.23 -22.85 -5.41
C SER A 720 -20.77 -24.31 -5.57
N HIS A 721 -21.25 -24.98 -6.61
CA HIS A 721 -20.95 -26.39 -6.94
C HIS A 721 -19.67 -26.58 -7.77
N LEU A 722 -19.12 -25.52 -8.35
CA LEU A 722 -17.78 -25.52 -8.93
C LEU A 722 -16.76 -25.86 -7.83
N GLU A 723 -16.37 -27.12 -7.77
CA GLU A 723 -15.17 -27.58 -7.09
C GLU A 723 -13.96 -26.97 -7.81
N VAL A 724 -13.05 -26.39 -7.03
CA VAL A 724 -11.82 -25.77 -7.51
C VAL A 724 -10.66 -26.63 -7.05
#